data_AF-A0A8J5F3N3-F1
#
_entry.id   AF-A0A8J5F3N3-F1
#
_cell.length_a   1.000
_cell.length_b   1.000
_cell.length_c   1.000
_cell.angle_alpha   90.00
_cell.angle_beta   90.00
_cell.angle_gamma   90.00
#
_symmetry.space_group_name_H-M   'P 1'
#
loop_
_entity.id
_entity.type
_entity.pdbx_description
1 polymer ?
#
loop_
_entity_poly.entity_id
_entity_poly.type
_entity_poly.pdbx_seq_one_letter_code
_entity_poly.pdbx_strand_id
1 'polypeptide(L)'
;MCNTTAAGASTDESHALRSPAHFYLTFLRLSKQSGLGNIQEQRLKNLKSLPATEYLEKPLPSPAEALQEAASLFRLSFPIAVTALLVYLRSVVSMLFLGSLGDLPLAAGSLAVAFANITGYSVLSGLSLGMEPLCSQAFGANQPRVLALTFHRSVLFLLCSSMPIALLWVHMSPILLFLGQDPEITSAAQEYLLFSLPDLLSFSLIHPIRIYLRSQGVTRPLTAAAALAAAVHLPANFLLVTRLGLGASGVATAAAVSNLALILCLLPHAPRGATAECLAGWGPLLRLAAPSCASVCLEWWWYEFMILLCGLLPDPRPAVASMGVLIQTTALVYVFPSSLGFGVSARVGNELGANRPSRARVSAAVSVLFAAVMGLAAMCFAAGMQERWGRMFTDDADILRLTAAALPVVGLCELGNCPQTVSCGVLRGSARPVRAAHVNLGAFYLVGMPAAVGLSFWLGLGFVGLWTGLLAAQVCCAGLMLHAVGTTDWEAQARRAQLLTCAAVAGAGDASVDSVVLQEVKIEKEEGNKGTSEWCQPLISIQGFLDEQFFQIEELQDDVSPNFVEEVVTLFFKDSLRLMGNIDHALEKFPQDFDRLDSLIHQLKGSASSIGAAKMKNECTVFRDFCDKENQEGCIRSFQKVKKEHACLRQKLENYFQLSKVPKSMDQIQTEKAWQGKAMATLPRTTADAAWSLLSTFSSIHRWYPSLHTCCLISGTDGHPGCVRYCASAPEDDGKPSLWANEELLHVDADGRSYRYRVADNNMGLERYEATLSAVPLPDGEGGAGCQLEWRFESDPVQGWTEEGFVAYLQAGVAAMAERVEEALRPPPPTIGKCDAVDVANCT
;
A
#
# COMPACT_ATOMS: atom_id res chain seq x y z
N MET A 1 -2.45 -74.87 26.72
CA MET A 1 -3.63 -75.62 27.23
C MET A 1 -4.87 -75.07 26.53
N CYS A 2 -5.58 -75.98 25.86
CA CYS A 2 -6.91 -75.87 25.22
C CYS A 2 -7.04 -74.90 24.02
N ASN A 3 -6.89 -75.35 22.76
CA ASN A 3 -7.85 -76.09 21.89
C ASN A 3 -9.07 -75.26 21.50
N THR A 4 -9.62 -75.18 20.28
CA THR A 4 -9.49 -75.78 18.92
C THR A 4 -10.67 -75.12 18.15
N THR A 5 -10.67 -74.73 16.87
CA THR A 5 -10.76 -75.50 15.59
C THR A 5 -10.88 -74.44 14.48
N ALA A 6 -10.00 -74.33 13.49
CA ALA A 6 -9.86 -75.15 12.27
C ALA A 6 -10.93 -74.91 11.18
N ALA A 7 -10.49 -74.27 10.07
CA ALA A 7 -10.42 -74.84 8.71
C ALA A 7 -11.04 -73.98 7.58
N GLY A 8 -10.24 -73.72 6.54
CA GLY A 8 -10.71 -73.29 5.22
C GLY A 8 -9.79 -72.29 4.50
N ALA A 9 -8.59 -72.73 4.11
CA ALA A 9 -7.59 -71.94 3.39
C ALA A 9 -7.43 -72.42 1.94
N SER A 10 -7.10 -71.49 1.03
CA SER A 10 -6.18 -71.62 -0.12
C SER A 10 -6.39 -70.38 -0.99
N THR A 11 -5.44 -69.61 -1.50
CA THR A 11 -3.98 -69.61 -1.77
C THR A 11 -3.76 -68.16 -2.27
N ASP A 12 -2.73 -67.39 -1.95
CA ASP A 12 -1.31 -67.57 -2.26
C ASP A 12 -0.49 -66.48 -1.55
N GLU A 13 0.75 -66.85 -1.23
CA GLU A 13 2.03 -66.11 -1.24
C GLU A 13 2.05 -64.57 -1.43
N SER A 14 3.04 -63.80 -0.97
CA SER A 14 4.15 -63.92 -0.01
C SER A 14 4.81 -62.52 0.08
N HIS A 15 5.41 -62.24 1.23
CA HIS A 15 6.49 -61.28 1.54
C HIS A 15 7.01 -60.28 0.49
N ALA A 16 7.09 -58.98 0.87
CA ALA A 16 8.34 -58.30 1.28
C ALA A 16 8.34 -56.77 1.03
N LEU A 17 8.66 -56.01 2.10
CA LEU A 17 9.45 -54.76 2.17
C LEU A 17 9.48 -53.77 0.98
N ARG A 18 8.95 -52.55 1.19
CA ARG A 18 9.66 -51.23 1.15
C ARG A 18 8.70 -50.04 0.95
N SER A 19 9.10 -48.88 1.49
CA SER A 19 8.88 -47.50 1.00
C SER A 19 7.81 -46.61 1.68
N PRO A 20 8.15 -45.35 2.06
CA PRO A 20 7.24 -44.38 2.65
C PRO A 20 6.48 -43.58 1.59
N ALA A 21 5.24 -43.98 1.30
CA ALA A 21 4.34 -43.18 0.46
C ALA A 21 2.87 -43.58 0.67
N HIS A 22 2.31 -43.45 1.87
CA HIS A 22 0.86 -43.58 2.05
C HIS A 22 0.34 -42.89 3.33
N PHE A 23 0.45 -41.55 3.35
CA PHE A 23 -0.20 -40.71 4.37
C PHE A 23 -1.20 -39.70 3.78
N TYR A 24 -1.52 -39.78 2.48
CA TYR A 24 -2.39 -38.81 1.80
C TYR A 24 -3.74 -39.35 1.27
N LEU A 25 -4.05 -40.63 1.49
CA LEU A 25 -5.27 -41.25 0.93
C LEU A 25 -6.22 -41.91 1.96
N THR A 26 -5.95 -41.77 3.25
CA THR A 26 -6.84 -42.27 4.32
C THR A 26 -7.79 -41.20 4.87
N PHE A 27 -7.65 -39.93 4.48
CA PHE A 27 -8.55 -38.84 4.92
C PHE A 27 -9.80 -38.65 4.03
N LEU A 28 -9.89 -39.34 2.89
CA LEU A 28 -11.00 -39.20 1.92
C LEU A 28 -12.02 -40.34 1.93
N ARG A 29 -12.07 -41.17 2.99
CA ARG A 29 -13.06 -42.25 3.12
C ARG A 29 -13.90 -42.26 4.39
N LEU A 30 -13.92 -41.16 5.16
CA LEU A 30 -14.78 -41.00 6.35
C LEU A 30 -15.69 -39.76 6.32
N SER A 31 -16.29 -39.44 5.16
CA SER A 31 -17.37 -38.45 5.07
C SER A 31 -18.63 -38.94 4.34
N LYS A 32 -18.90 -40.25 4.39
CA LYS A 32 -20.20 -40.80 3.95
C LYS A 32 -20.81 -41.67 5.04
N GLN A 33 -21.46 -41.03 6.01
CA GLN A 33 -22.67 -41.52 6.68
C GLN A 33 -23.18 -40.48 7.69
N SER A 34 -24.17 -39.66 7.27
CA SER A 34 -25.39 -39.32 8.04
C SER A 34 -26.09 -38.08 7.46
N GLY A 35 -27.22 -38.29 6.76
CA GLY A 35 -28.46 -37.52 6.97
C GLY A 35 -28.50 -36.00 6.78
N LEU A 36 -27.84 -35.41 5.79
CA LEU A 36 -27.98 -33.97 5.45
C LEU A 36 -28.45 -33.71 4.00
N GLY A 37 -29.18 -34.67 3.42
CA GLY A 37 -29.62 -34.65 2.03
C GLY A 37 -30.72 -33.63 1.68
N ASN A 38 -31.51 -33.15 2.65
CA ASN A 38 -32.68 -32.31 2.33
C ASN A 38 -32.51 -30.80 2.62
N ILE A 39 -31.39 -30.37 3.21
CA ILE A 39 -31.17 -28.94 3.54
C ILE A 39 -30.32 -28.25 2.46
N GLN A 40 -29.44 -28.99 1.77
CA GLN A 40 -28.61 -28.42 0.70
C GLN A 40 -29.38 -28.20 -0.60
N GLU A 41 -30.33 -29.05 -0.96
CA GLU A 41 -31.10 -28.89 -2.21
C GLU A 41 -32.12 -27.73 -2.14
N GLN A 42 -32.68 -27.47 -0.94
CA GLN A 42 -33.56 -26.33 -0.69
C GLN A 42 -32.77 -25.01 -0.63
N ARG A 43 -31.57 -25.01 -0.03
CA ARG A 43 -30.66 -23.85 -0.04
C ARG A 43 -30.15 -23.55 -1.45
N LEU A 44 -29.87 -24.55 -2.29
CA LEU A 44 -29.42 -24.34 -3.68
C LEU A 44 -30.52 -23.76 -4.59
N LYS A 45 -31.80 -24.01 -4.26
CA LYS A 45 -32.94 -23.38 -4.96
C LYS A 45 -33.20 -21.95 -4.46
N ASN A 46 -33.03 -21.68 -3.17
CA ASN A 46 -33.17 -20.32 -2.62
C ASN A 46 -31.95 -19.41 -2.89
N LEU A 47 -30.79 -19.97 -3.21
CA LEU A 47 -29.60 -19.23 -3.71
C LEU A 47 -29.71 -18.81 -5.18
N LYS A 48 -30.76 -19.23 -5.91
CA LYS A 48 -31.03 -18.82 -7.29
C LYS A 48 -32.10 -17.71 -7.40
N SER A 49 -32.64 -17.20 -6.29
CA SER A 49 -33.71 -16.20 -6.29
C SER A 49 -33.42 -14.92 -5.51
N LEU A 50 -32.16 -14.65 -5.17
CA LEU A 50 -31.73 -13.32 -4.72
C LEU A 50 -31.33 -12.51 -5.96
N PRO A 51 -31.72 -11.22 -6.09
CA PRO A 51 -31.14 -10.38 -7.12
C PRO A 51 -29.64 -10.37 -6.89
N ALA A 52 -28.87 -10.64 -7.93
CA ALA A 52 -27.42 -10.63 -7.88
C ALA A 52 -26.98 -9.31 -7.23
N THR A 53 -26.51 -9.37 -5.99
CA THR A 53 -25.68 -8.30 -5.43
C THR A 53 -24.50 -8.22 -6.36
N GLU A 54 -24.50 -7.15 -7.13
CA GLU A 54 -23.46 -6.71 -8.03
C GLU A 54 -22.16 -6.65 -7.21
N TYR A 55 -21.38 -7.74 -7.24
CA TYR A 55 -19.94 -7.60 -7.17
C TYR A 55 -19.63 -6.71 -8.36
N LEU A 56 -19.53 -5.41 -8.13
CA LEU A 56 -19.06 -4.44 -9.10
C LEU A 56 -17.74 -5.00 -9.64
N GLU A 57 -17.82 -5.64 -10.80
CA GLU A 57 -16.66 -5.91 -11.64
C GLU A 57 -15.98 -4.57 -11.75
N LYS A 58 -14.84 -4.38 -11.07
CA LYS A 58 -14.11 -3.11 -11.16
C LYS A 58 -13.80 -2.93 -12.64
N PRO A 59 -14.45 -2.00 -13.36
CA PRO A 59 -14.46 -2.03 -14.81
C PRO A 59 -13.03 -1.98 -15.33
N LEU A 60 -12.76 -2.69 -16.43
CA LEU A 60 -11.53 -2.52 -17.18
C LEU A 60 -11.36 -1.01 -17.48
N PRO A 61 -10.12 -0.49 -17.48
CA PRO A 61 -9.89 0.90 -17.81
C PRO A 61 -10.52 1.19 -19.18
N SER A 62 -11.22 2.32 -19.30
CA SER A 62 -11.75 2.72 -20.60
C SER A 62 -10.60 2.86 -21.61
N PRO A 63 -10.82 2.65 -22.92
CA PRO A 63 -9.75 2.77 -23.91
C PRO A 63 -9.03 4.13 -23.87
N ALA A 64 -9.75 5.20 -23.57
CA ALA A 64 -9.19 6.54 -23.44
C ALA A 64 -8.26 6.68 -22.21
N GLU A 65 -8.68 6.16 -21.05
CA GLU A 65 -7.86 6.13 -19.84
C GLU A 65 -6.62 5.25 -20.01
N ALA A 66 -6.79 4.08 -20.65
CA ALA A 66 -5.69 3.18 -20.95
C ALA A 66 -4.65 3.84 -21.87
N LEU A 67 -5.09 4.57 -22.90
CA LEU A 67 -4.21 5.29 -23.81
C LEU A 67 -3.47 6.44 -23.11
N GLN A 68 -4.18 7.20 -22.26
CA GLN A 68 -3.57 8.29 -21.49
C GLN A 68 -2.52 7.78 -20.48
N GLU A 69 -2.80 6.66 -19.82
CA GLU A 69 -1.87 6.05 -18.89
C GLU A 69 -0.68 5.41 -19.63
N ALA A 70 -0.92 4.74 -20.77
CA ALA A 70 0.14 4.23 -21.63
C ALA A 70 1.10 5.34 -22.11
N ALA A 71 0.56 6.49 -22.53
CA ALA A 71 1.36 7.65 -22.90
C ALA A 71 2.19 8.19 -21.72
N SER A 72 1.65 8.14 -20.50
CA SER A 72 2.34 8.58 -19.29
C SER A 72 3.47 7.62 -18.89
N LEU A 73 3.22 6.31 -18.94
CA LEU A 73 4.22 5.28 -18.74
C LEU A 73 5.32 5.33 -19.79
N PHE A 74 4.98 5.56 -21.06
CA PHE A 74 5.94 5.68 -22.14
C PHE A 74 6.86 6.90 -21.96
N ARG A 75 6.30 8.08 -21.64
CA ARG A 75 7.07 9.30 -21.38
C ARG A 75 8.08 9.15 -20.24
N LEU A 76 7.76 8.31 -19.25
CA LEU A 76 8.66 8.03 -18.12
C LEU A 76 9.68 6.94 -18.46
N SER A 77 9.24 5.83 -19.07
CA SER A 77 10.04 4.61 -19.26
C SER A 77 10.98 4.70 -20.45
N PHE A 78 10.62 5.42 -21.52
CA PHE A 78 11.46 5.56 -22.71
C PHE A 78 12.81 6.23 -22.41
N PRO A 79 12.89 7.37 -21.71
CA PRO A 79 14.18 7.93 -21.29
C PRO A 79 14.99 7.00 -20.37
N ILE A 80 14.32 6.22 -19.52
CA ILE A 80 14.97 5.23 -18.66
C ILE A 80 15.62 4.14 -19.53
N ALA A 81 14.92 3.66 -20.57
CA ALA A 81 15.46 2.69 -21.52
C ALA A 81 16.67 3.25 -22.29
N VAL A 82 16.60 4.48 -22.80
CA VAL A 82 17.74 5.14 -23.45
C VAL A 82 18.94 5.24 -22.50
N THR A 83 18.69 5.63 -21.24
CA THR A 83 19.73 5.70 -20.19
C THR A 83 20.37 4.33 -19.96
N ALA A 84 19.57 3.27 -19.88
CA ALA A 84 20.05 1.91 -19.67
C ALA A 84 20.83 1.38 -20.89
N LEU A 85 20.41 1.67 -22.12
CA LEU A 85 21.14 1.32 -23.35
C LEU A 85 22.52 2.01 -23.42
N LEU A 86 22.60 3.29 -23.03
CA LEU A 86 23.88 4.02 -22.95
C LEU A 86 24.81 3.42 -21.90
N VAL A 87 24.27 2.96 -20.77
CA VAL A 87 25.04 2.23 -19.77
C VAL A 87 25.49 0.86 -20.29
N TYR A 88 24.63 0.13 -21.01
CA TYR A 88 24.95 -1.15 -21.62
C TYR A 88 26.07 -1.03 -22.66
N LEU A 89 26.04 0.02 -23.50
CA LEU A 89 27.08 0.31 -24.49
C LEU A 89 28.48 0.38 -23.88
N ARG A 90 28.63 0.92 -22.66
CA ARG A 90 29.93 0.95 -21.97
C ARG A 90 30.46 -0.46 -21.69
N SER A 91 29.59 -1.38 -21.28
CA SER A 91 29.95 -2.77 -21.03
C SER A 91 30.45 -3.46 -22.30
N VAL A 92 29.77 -3.20 -23.44
CA VAL A 92 30.21 -3.70 -24.75
C VAL A 92 31.61 -3.17 -25.10
N VAL A 93 31.85 -1.87 -24.93
CA VAL A 93 33.17 -1.26 -25.18
C VAL A 93 34.25 -1.90 -24.29
N SER A 94 34.00 -2.05 -22.99
CA SER A 94 34.94 -2.71 -22.07
C SER A 94 35.30 -4.13 -22.51
N MET A 95 34.30 -4.92 -22.93
CA MET A 95 34.52 -6.29 -23.42
C MET A 95 35.31 -6.33 -24.74
N LEU A 96 35.10 -5.37 -25.66
CA LEU A 96 35.89 -5.28 -26.89
C LEU A 96 37.37 -5.01 -26.61
N PHE A 97 37.67 -4.11 -25.66
CA PHE A 97 39.05 -3.85 -25.27
C PHE A 97 39.68 -5.05 -24.56
N LEU A 98 38.96 -5.73 -23.65
CA LEU A 98 39.45 -6.97 -23.05
C LEU A 98 39.73 -8.05 -24.10
N GLY A 99 38.83 -8.25 -25.07
CA GLY A 99 39.04 -9.19 -26.17
C GLY A 99 40.24 -8.83 -27.05
N SER A 100 40.50 -7.54 -27.26
CA SER A 100 41.67 -7.09 -28.05
C SER A 100 43.02 -7.36 -27.38
N LEU A 101 43.03 -7.58 -26.06
CA LEU A 101 44.24 -7.88 -25.28
C LEU A 101 44.60 -9.38 -25.29
N GLY A 102 43.71 -10.24 -25.80
CA GLY A 102 43.90 -11.69 -25.90
C GLY A 102 43.08 -12.50 -24.88
N ASP A 103 43.24 -13.82 -24.93
CA ASP A 103 42.38 -14.78 -24.23
C ASP A 103 42.49 -14.69 -22.70
N LEU A 104 43.70 -14.53 -22.17
CA LEU A 104 43.93 -14.47 -20.72
C LEU A 104 43.28 -13.21 -20.09
N PRO A 105 43.54 -11.97 -20.56
CA PRO A 105 42.85 -10.77 -20.07
C PRO A 105 41.33 -10.85 -20.20
N LEU A 106 40.81 -11.42 -21.30
CA LEU A 106 39.39 -11.60 -21.50
C LEU A 106 38.77 -12.56 -20.48
N ALA A 107 39.39 -13.72 -20.26
CA ALA A 107 38.96 -14.70 -19.27
C ALA A 107 39.03 -14.14 -17.85
N ALA A 108 40.15 -13.48 -17.51
CA ALA A 108 40.37 -12.85 -16.21
C ALA A 108 39.37 -11.72 -15.92
N GLY A 109 39.15 -10.82 -16.89
CA GLY A 109 38.18 -9.74 -16.77
C GLY A 109 36.75 -10.27 -16.64
N SER A 110 36.38 -11.30 -17.41
CA SER A 110 35.07 -11.96 -17.31
C SER A 110 34.87 -12.60 -15.94
N LEU A 111 35.88 -13.31 -15.42
CA LEU A 111 35.84 -13.93 -14.10
C LEU A 111 35.73 -12.89 -12.98
N ALA A 112 36.49 -11.78 -13.07
CA ALA A 112 36.42 -10.67 -12.12
C ALA A 112 35.03 -9.99 -12.13
N VAL A 113 34.47 -9.74 -13.32
CA VAL A 113 33.12 -9.17 -13.46
C VAL A 113 32.04 -10.12 -12.93
N ALA A 114 32.15 -11.43 -13.17
CA ALA A 114 31.21 -12.42 -12.63
C ALA A 114 31.27 -12.44 -11.08
N PHE A 115 32.48 -12.45 -10.51
CA PHE A 115 32.67 -12.37 -9.06
C PHE A 115 32.08 -11.06 -8.49
N ALA A 116 32.31 -9.94 -9.15
CA ALA A 116 31.76 -8.63 -8.78
C ALA A 116 30.23 -8.60 -8.87
N ASN A 117 29.64 -9.19 -9.92
CA ASN A 117 28.20 -9.29 -10.10
C ASN A 117 27.55 -10.08 -8.97
N ILE A 118 28.10 -11.24 -8.61
CA ILE A 118 27.57 -12.11 -7.56
C ILE A 118 27.66 -11.44 -6.19
N THR A 119 28.81 -10.86 -5.87
CA THR A 119 29.13 -10.47 -4.49
C THR A 119 28.91 -8.98 -4.18
N GLY A 120 28.85 -8.12 -5.21
CA GLY A 120 28.84 -6.67 -5.02
C GLY A 120 27.77 -5.94 -5.83
N TYR A 121 27.83 -6.00 -7.16
CA TYR A 121 26.97 -5.18 -8.02
C TYR A 121 25.49 -5.54 -7.88
N SER A 122 25.13 -6.82 -7.85
CA SER A 122 23.74 -7.25 -7.61
C SER A 122 23.27 -6.85 -6.20
N VAL A 123 24.14 -6.99 -5.19
CA VAL A 123 23.85 -6.64 -3.79
C VAL A 123 23.59 -5.15 -3.64
N LEU A 124 24.48 -4.27 -4.11
CA LEU A 124 24.30 -2.82 -4.03
C LEU A 124 23.08 -2.37 -4.84
N SER A 125 22.87 -2.95 -6.03
CA SER A 125 21.69 -2.65 -6.85
C SER A 125 20.41 -3.04 -6.12
N GLY A 126 20.34 -4.25 -5.57
CA GLY A 126 19.16 -4.77 -4.90
C GLY A 126 18.85 -4.07 -3.56
N LEU A 127 19.87 -3.76 -2.75
CA LEU A 127 19.71 -2.96 -1.54
C LEU A 127 19.19 -1.56 -1.86
N SER A 128 19.70 -0.93 -2.93
CA SER A 128 19.24 0.39 -3.35
C SER A 128 17.76 0.41 -3.73
N LEU A 129 17.25 -0.67 -4.34
CA LEU A 129 15.84 -0.74 -4.76
C LEU A 129 14.85 -0.75 -3.59
N GLY A 130 15.30 -1.05 -2.36
CA GLY A 130 14.48 -0.92 -1.16
C GLY A 130 13.99 0.50 -0.90
N MET A 131 14.72 1.52 -1.36
CA MET A 131 14.33 2.93 -1.18
C MET A 131 13.24 3.39 -2.15
N GLU A 132 13.05 2.68 -3.26
CA GLU A 132 12.15 3.09 -4.35
C GLU A 132 10.68 3.28 -3.91
N PRO A 133 10.04 2.34 -3.18
CA PRO A 133 8.71 2.57 -2.59
C PRO A 133 8.67 3.81 -1.70
N LEU A 134 9.65 3.99 -0.82
CA LEU A 134 9.69 5.11 0.12
C LEU A 134 9.80 6.45 -0.62
N CYS A 135 10.66 6.53 -1.64
CA CYS A 135 10.83 7.74 -2.44
C CYS A 135 9.59 8.06 -3.29
N SER A 136 9.08 7.08 -4.04
CA SER A 136 7.91 7.29 -4.90
C SER A 136 6.65 7.64 -4.11
N GLN A 137 6.38 6.93 -3.01
CA GLN A 137 5.23 7.23 -2.16
C GLN A 137 5.38 8.58 -1.43
N ALA A 138 6.58 8.92 -0.93
CA ALA A 138 6.83 10.23 -0.32
C ALA A 138 6.66 11.37 -1.33
N PHE A 139 7.09 11.18 -2.58
CA PHE A 139 6.86 12.16 -3.64
C PHE A 139 5.35 12.30 -3.96
N GLY A 140 4.64 11.18 -4.09
CA GLY A 140 3.18 11.17 -4.28
C GLY A 140 2.42 11.87 -3.16
N ALA A 141 2.85 11.69 -1.91
CA ALA A 141 2.29 12.33 -0.72
C ALA A 141 2.75 13.79 -0.50
N ASN A 142 3.54 14.34 -1.43
CA ASN A 142 4.12 15.68 -1.35
C ASN A 142 4.97 15.92 -0.07
N GLN A 143 5.78 14.93 0.31
CA GLN A 143 6.66 14.93 1.48
C GLN A 143 8.16 15.03 1.08
N PRO A 144 8.65 16.21 0.66
CA PRO A 144 10.02 16.36 0.16
C PRO A 144 11.10 16.07 1.22
N ARG A 145 10.79 16.28 2.51
CA ARG A 145 11.69 15.94 3.62
C ARG A 145 11.96 14.44 3.70
N VAL A 146 10.91 13.63 3.65
CA VAL A 146 11.01 12.16 3.70
C VAL A 146 11.77 11.64 2.48
N LEU A 147 11.50 12.21 1.31
CA LEU A 147 12.20 11.88 0.07
C LEU A 147 13.72 12.14 0.17
N ALA A 148 14.13 13.32 0.63
CA ALA A 148 15.55 13.69 0.79
C ALA A 148 16.24 12.87 1.88
N LEU A 149 15.58 12.67 3.02
CA LEU A 149 16.09 11.87 4.14
C LEU A 149 16.31 10.40 3.73
N THR A 150 15.36 9.82 2.99
CA THR A 150 15.48 8.46 2.46
C THR A 150 16.67 8.32 1.52
N PHE A 151 16.91 9.32 0.67
CA PHE A 151 18.09 9.36 -0.20
C PHE A 151 19.40 9.33 0.60
N HIS A 152 19.57 10.22 1.58
CA HIS A 152 20.80 10.27 2.36
C HIS A 152 21.03 9.01 3.19
N ARG A 153 19.96 8.44 3.80
CA ARG A 153 20.02 7.15 4.49
C ARG A 153 20.47 6.03 3.56
N SER A 154 19.94 5.98 2.35
CA SER A 154 20.28 4.95 1.36
C SER A 154 21.73 5.05 0.92
N VAL A 155 22.26 6.26 0.70
CA VAL A 155 23.69 6.47 0.40
C VAL A 155 24.57 5.95 1.52
N LEU A 156 24.30 6.34 2.78
CA LEU A 156 25.09 5.88 3.93
C LEU A 156 24.99 4.36 4.11
N PHE A 157 23.80 3.80 3.95
CA PHE A 157 23.56 2.36 4.04
C PHE A 157 24.33 1.57 2.99
N LEU A 158 24.36 2.04 1.74
CA LEU A 158 25.15 1.41 0.67
C LEU A 158 26.65 1.56 0.90
N LEU A 159 27.12 2.72 1.38
CA LEU A 159 28.52 2.91 1.74
C LEU A 159 28.96 1.95 2.85
N CYS A 160 28.15 1.77 3.90
CA CYS A 160 28.43 0.79 4.94
C CYS A 160 28.43 -0.64 4.39
N SER A 161 27.47 -0.98 3.52
CA SER A 161 27.40 -2.29 2.85
C SER A 161 28.58 -2.53 1.91
N SER A 162 29.17 -1.46 1.36
CA SER A 162 30.31 -1.55 0.45
C SER A 162 31.62 -1.97 1.15
N MET A 163 31.75 -1.72 2.46
CA MET A 163 32.96 -2.07 3.23
C MET A 163 33.22 -3.58 3.31
N PRO A 164 32.26 -4.45 3.71
CA PRO A 164 32.48 -5.90 3.68
C PRO A 164 32.65 -6.45 2.25
N ILE A 165 31.98 -5.86 1.26
CA ILE A 165 32.14 -6.24 -0.15
C ILE A 165 33.57 -5.94 -0.62
N ALA A 166 34.11 -4.76 -0.28
CA ALA A 166 35.48 -4.39 -0.61
C ALA A 166 36.51 -5.35 0.02
N LEU A 167 36.31 -5.72 1.30
CA LEU A 167 37.17 -6.69 1.97
C LEU A 167 37.14 -8.05 1.27
N LEU A 168 35.95 -8.50 0.85
CA LEU A 168 35.80 -9.73 0.08
C LEU A 168 36.54 -9.66 -1.26
N TRP A 169 36.45 -8.53 -1.96
CA TRP A 169 37.11 -8.33 -3.26
C TRP A 169 38.64 -8.29 -3.16
N VAL A 170 39.19 -7.72 -2.09
CA VAL A 170 40.64 -7.77 -1.81
C VAL A 170 41.13 -9.21 -1.59
N HIS A 171 40.25 -10.10 -1.12
CA HIS A 171 40.55 -11.50 -0.86
C HIS A 171 39.98 -12.48 -1.90
N MET A 172 39.68 -12.02 -3.12
CA MET A 172 39.12 -12.89 -4.17
C MET A 172 40.07 -14.04 -4.55
N SER A 173 41.36 -13.78 -4.71
CA SER A 173 42.34 -14.76 -5.19
C SER A 173 42.42 -16.01 -4.29
N PRO A 174 42.60 -15.90 -2.96
CA PRO A 174 42.53 -17.04 -2.07
C PRO A 174 41.24 -17.86 -2.19
N ILE A 175 40.09 -17.18 -2.35
CA ILE A 175 38.79 -17.84 -2.47
C ILE A 175 38.71 -18.65 -3.78
N LEU A 176 39.10 -18.05 -4.90
CA LEU A 176 39.04 -18.72 -6.20
C LEU A 176 40.06 -19.86 -6.32
N LEU A 177 41.26 -19.70 -5.77
CA LEU A 177 42.24 -20.79 -5.69
C LEU A 177 41.73 -21.94 -4.83
N PHE A 178 41.06 -21.66 -3.71
CA PHE A 178 40.41 -22.68 -2.89
C PHE A 178 39.30 -23.43 -3.66
N LEU A 179 38.59 -22.73 -4.55
CA LEU A 179 37.60 -23.30 -5.47
C LEU A 179 38.22 -24.01 -6.68
N GLY A 180 39.55 -24.11 -6.77
CA GLY A 180 40.27 -24.84 -7.82
C GLY A 180 40.41 -24.09 -9.15
N GLN A 181 40.28 -22.76 -9.16
CA GLN A 181 40.52 -21.96 -10.37
C GLN A 181 42.01 -21.92 -10.73
N ASP A 182 42.28 -21.67 -12.02
CA ASP A 182 43.64 -21.53 -12.54
C ASP A 182 44.36 -20.34 -11.86
N PRO A 183 45.61 -20.52 -11.36
CA PRO A 183 46.32 -19.46 -10.66
C PRO A 183 46.62 -18.22 -11.50
N GLU A 184 46.89 -18.38 -12.81
CA GLU A 184 47.23 -17.29 -13.71
C GLU A 184 45.99 -16.44 -14.01
N ILE A 185 44.87 -17.09 -14.39
CA ILE A 185 43.58 -16.42 -14.59
C ILE A 185 43.13 -15.73 -13.29
N THR A 186 43.27 -16.40 -12.15
CA THR A 186 42.87 -15.88 -10.85
C THR A 186 43.69 -14.64 -10.45
N SER A 187 45.00 -14.66 -10.68
CA SER A 187 45.87 -13.51 -10.39
C SER A 187 45.51 -12.31 -11.25
N ALA A 188 45.31 -12.51 -12.55
CA ALA A 188 44.90 -11.44 -13.47
C ALA A 188 43.49 -10.90 -13.15
N ALA A 189 42.56 -11.77 -12.76
CA ALA A 189 41.23 -11.38 -12.34
C ALA A 189 41.26 -10.55 -11.05
N GLN A 190 42.13 -10.93 -10.10
CA GLN A 190 42.31 -10.19 -8.85
C GLN A 190 42.81 -8.77 -9.11
N GLU A 191 43.75 -8.60 -10.03
CA GLU A 191 44.23 -7.27 -10.43
C GLU A 191 43.08 -6.44 -10.99
N TYR A 192 42.33 -6.96 -11.96
CA TYR A 192 41.15 -6.27 -12.53
C TYR A 192 40.15 -5.83 -11.44
N LEU A 193 39.85 -6.72 -10.50
CA LEU A 193 38.88 -6.45 -9.44
C LEU A 193 39.36 -5.39 -8.46
N LEU A 194 40.66 -5.34 -8.14
CA LEU A 194 41.23 -4.28 -7.29
C LEU A 194 41.08 -2.90 -7.93
N PHE A 195 41.29 -2.79 -9.24
CA PHE A 195 41.05 -1.56 -9.99
C PHE A 195 39.55 -1.21 -10.13
N SER A 196 38.66 -2.16 -9.85
CA SER A 196 37.21 -1.96 -9.83
C SER A 196 36.67 -1.53 -8.46
N LEU A 197 37.48 -1.51 -7.39
CA LEU A 197 37.07 -1.03 -6.05
C LEU A 197 36.38 0.36 -6.05
N PRO A 198 36.79 1.36 -6.86
CA PRO A 198 36.07 2.64 -6.94
C PRO A 198 34.61 2.54 -7.38
N ASP A 199 34.21 1.44 -8.03
CA ASP A 199 32.83 1.22 -8.45
C ASP A 199 31.91 1.02 -7.25
N LEU A 200 32.41 0.47 -6.14
CA LEU A 200 31.63 0.31 -4.90
C LEU A 200 31.20 1.68 -4.33
N LEU A 201 32.12 2.64 -4.29
CA LEU A 201 31.82 4.03 -3.91
C LEU A 201 30.88 4.67 -4.93
N SER A 202 31.17 4.48 -6.22
CA SER A 202 30.39 5.08 -7.30
C SER A 202 28.94 4.61 -7.29
N PHE A 203 28.70 3.31 -7.17
CA PHE A 203 27.36 2.72 -7.15
C PHE A 203 26.59 3.05 -5.87
N SER A 204 27.27 3.24 -4.74
CA SER A 204 26.66 3.75 -3.51
C SER A 204 26.08 5.17 -3.67
N LEU A 205 26.54 5.94 -4.66
CA LEU A 205 26.02 7.27 -5.01
C LEU A 205 25.07 7.24 -6.22
N ILE A 206 25.45 6.54 -7.28
CA ILE A 206 24.73 6.48 -8.56
C ILE A 206 23.38 5.79 -8.41
N HIS A 207 23.28 4.70 -7.65
CA HIS A 207 21.99 4.02 -7.50
C HIS A 207 20.96 4.88 -6.77
N PRO A 208 21.24 5.43 -5.57
CA PRO A 208 20.26 6.27 -4.88
C PRO A 208 19.84 7.51 -5.68
N ILE A 209 20.76 8.18 -6.38
CA ILE A 209 20.42 9.40 -7.12
C ILE A 209 19.54 9.11 -8.34
N ARG A 210 19.78 7.97 -9.01
CA ARG A 210 18.92 7.51 -10.11
C ARG A 210 17.51 7.20 -9.61
N ILE A 211 17.39 6.55 -8.46
CA ILE A 211 16.08 6.24 -7.85
C ILE A 211 15.38 7.51 -7.40
N TYR A 212 16.09 8.42 -6.73
CA TYR A 212 15.57 9.71 -6.27
C TYR A 212 15.00 10.53 -7.42
N LEU A 213 15.75 10.70 -8.52
CA LEU A 213 15.31 11.50 -9.66
C LEU A 213 14.17 10.84 -10.44
N ARG A 214 14.25 9.52 -10.70
CA ARG A 214 13.20 8.82 -11.46
C ARG A 214 11.88 8.73 -10.68
N SER A 215 11.91 8.63 -9.35
CA SER A 215 10.70 8.62 -8.51
C SER A 215 9.89 9.92 -8.70
N GLN A 216 10.57 11.03 -8.98
CA GLN A 216 9.95 12.34 -9.25
C GLN A 216 9.59 12.55 -10.74
N GLY A 217 9.83 11.55 -11.60
CA GLY A 217 9.68 11.68 -13.04
C GLY A 217 10.79 12.49 -13.73
N VAL A 218 11.88 12.79 -13.04
CA VAL A 218 13.01 13.57 -13.58
C VAL A 218 14.02 12.64 -14.24
N THR A 219 13.94 12.48 -15.56
CA THR A 219 14.79 11.52 -16.30
C THR A 219 15.87 12.18 -17.16
N ARG A 220 15.70 13.43 -17.58
CA ARG A 220 16.64 14.13 -18.48
C ARG A 220 18.08 14.19 -17.94
N PRO A 221 18.34 14.54 -16.66
CA PRO A 221 19.71 14.54 -16.12
C PRO A 221 20.34 13.15 -16.13
N LEU A 222 19.54 12.10 -15.88
CA LEU A 222 20.00 10.71 -15.91
C LEU A 222 20.50 10.32 -17.30
N THR A 223 19.72 10.65 -18.33
CA THR A 223 20.09 10.36 -19.73
C THR A 223 21.30 11.17 -20.17
N ALA A 224 21.37 12.46 -19.82
CA ALA A 224 22.51 13.31 -20.13
C ALA A 224 23.81 12.80 -19.47
N ALA A 225 23.74 12.41 -18.19
CA ALA A 225 24.88 11.86 -17.46
C ALA A 225 25.34 10.51 -18.04
N ALA A 226 24.41 9.64 -18.42
CA ALA A 226 24.74 8.37 -19.07
C ALA A 226 25.36 8.57 -20.47
N ALA A 227 24.88 9.54 -21.24
CA ALA A 227 25.44 9.88 -22.54
C ALA A 227 26.86 10.43 -22.39
N LEU A 228 27.10 11.34 -21.43
CA LEU A 228 28.43 11.84 -21.11
C LEU A 228 29.37 10.71 -20.70
N ALA A 229 28.92 9.83 -19.80
CA ALA A 229 29.71 8.68 -19.36
C ALA A 229 30.08 7.76 -20.53
N ALA A 230 29.13 7.47 -21.43
CA ALA A 230 29.41 6.66 -22.63
C ALA A 230 30.40 7.36 -23.59
N ALA A 231 30.25 8.67 -23.80
CA ALA A 231 31.15 9.47 -24.63
C ALA A 231 32.58 9.55 -24.06
N VAL A 232 32.73 9.56 -22.73
CA VAL A 232 34.03 9.52 -22.04
C VAL A 232 34.64 8.11 -22.05
N HIS A 233 33.81 7.07 -21.99
CA HIS A 233 34.26 5.70 -21.79
C HIS A 233 35.14 5.15 -22.92
N LEU A 234 34.79 5.39 -24.18
CA LEU A 234 35.58 4.93 -25.33
C LEU A 234 36.97 5.61 -25.40
N PRO A 235 37.08 6.95 -25.34
CA PRO A 235 38.38 7.64 -25.24
C PRO A 235 39.20 7.21 -24.02
N ALA A 236 38.57 7.00 -22.86
CA ALA A 236 39.24 6.55 -21.65
C ALA A 236 39.86 5.15 -21.84
N ASN A 237 39.11 4.20 -22.40
CA ASN A 237 39.64 2.86 -22.71
C ASN A 237 40.80 2.96 -23.72
N PHE A 238 40.63 3.70 -24.81
CA PHE A 238 41.70 3.87 -25.81
C PHE A 238 42.99 4.45 -25.21
N LEU A 239 42.88 5.47 -24.36
CA LEU A 239 44.03 6.07 -23.68
C LEU A 239 44.68 5.10 -22.69
N LEU A 240 43.90 4.56 -21.75
CA LEU A 240 44.41 3.76 -20.64
C LEU A 240 44.95 2.39 -21.10
N VAL A 241 44.24 1.74 -22.04
CA VAL A 241 44.61 0.41 -22.53
C VAL A 241 45.65 0.51 -23.64
N THR A 242 45.39 1.27 -24.71
CA THR A 242 46.25 1.25 -25.91
C THR A 242 47.44 2.19 -25.81
N ARG A 243 47.30 3.38 -25.19
CA ARG A 243 48.39 4.38 -25.16
C ARG A 243 49.25 4.28 -23.91
N LEU A 244 48.64 4.03 -22.75
CA LEU A 244 49.36 3.88 -21.48
C LEU A 244 49.71 2.42 -21.16
N GLY A 245 49.16 1.45 -21.90
CA GLY A 245 49.54 0.04 -21.77
C GLY A 245 49.13 -0.62 -20.46
N LEU A 246 48.07 -0.14 -19.80
CA LEU A 246 47.61 -0.66 -18.49
C LEU A 246 46.87 -2.00 -18.58
N GLY A 247 46.78 -2.62 -19.76
CA GLY A 247 46.13 -3.92 -19.96
C GLY A 247 44.69 -3.97 -19.45
N ALA A 248 44.33 -5.07 -18.80
CA ALA A 248 42.99 -5.31 -18.25
C ALA A 248 42.62 -4.31 -17.14
N SER A 249 43.59 -3.93 -16.30
CA SER A 249 43.46 -2.91 -15.25
C SER A 249 43.11 -1.54 -15.83
N GLY A 250 43.57 -1.24 -17.05
CA GLY A 250 43.18 -0.05 -17.82
C GLY A 250 41.69 -0.01 -18.14
N VAL A 251 41.06 -1.15 -18.44
CA VAL A 251 39.61 -1.25 -18.72
C VAL A 251 38.80 -0.98 -17.45
N ALA A 252 39.16 -1.58 -16.31
CA ALA A 252 38.53 -1.32 -15.02
C ALA A 252 38.67 0.17 -14.62
N THR A 253 39.85 0.75 -14.81
CA THR A 253 40.10 2.18 -14.55
C THR A 253 39.25 3.09 -15.47
N ALA A 254 39.09 2.73 -16.74
CA ALA A 254 38.24 3.47 -17.67
C ALA A 254 36.76 3.47 -17.24
N ALA A 255 36.28 2.36 -16.68
CA ALA A 255 34.95 2.26 -16.08
C ALA A 255 34.81 3.21 -14.89
N ALA A 256 35.77 3.22 -13.96
CA ALA A 256 35.78 4.13 -12.82
C ALA A 256 35.79 5.61 -13.24
N VAL A 257 36.60 6.00 -14.24
CA VAL A 257 36.62 7.36 -14.80
C VAL A 257 35.26 7.75 -15.39
N SER A 258 34.61 6.82 -16.09
CA SER A 258 33.29 7.07 -16.69
C SER A 258 32.19 7.20 -15.62
N ASN A 259 32.28 6.41 -14.56
CA ASN A 259 31.40 6.50 -13.39
C ASN A 259 31.59 7.83 -12.66
N LEU A 260 32.84 8.32 -12.53
CA LEU A 260 33.12 9.64 -11.99
C LEU A 260 32.47 10.75 -12.83
N ALA A 261 32.58 10.71 -14.17
CA ALA A 261 31.92 11.67 -15.05
C ALA A 261 30.40 11.67 -14.86
N LEU A 262 29.80 10.49 -14.70
CA LEU A 262 28.38 10.32 -14.41
C LEU A 262 28.00 10.98 -13.07
N ILE A 263 28.77 10.72 -12.01
CA ILE A 263 28.54 11.28 -10.67
C ILE A 263 28.63 12.80 -10.69
N LEU A 264 29.67 13.36 -11.30
CA LEU A 264 29.86 14.82 -11.39
C LEU A 264 28.68 15.49 -12.11
N CYS A 265 28.11 14.84 -13.12
CA CYS A 265 26.92 15.33 -13.82
C CYS A 265 25.64 15.25 -12.97
N LEU A 266 25.50 14.23 -12.12
CA LEU A 266 24.30 14.03 -11.30
C LEU A 266 24.33 14.75 -9.94
N LEU A 267 25.50 14.98 -9.34
CA LEU A 267 25.64 15.62 -8.02
C LEU A 267 24.88 16.94 -7.85
N PRO A 268 24.81 17.85 -8.85
CA PRO A 268 24.02 19.09 -8.75
C PRO A 268 22.51 18.84 -8.55
N HIS A 269 22.01 17.66 -8.91
CA HIS A 269 20.61 17.26 -8.79
C HIS A 269 20.33 16.44 -7.52
N ALA A 270 21.34 16.15 -6.70
CA ALA A 270 21.15 15.49 -5.41
C ALA A 270 20.49 16.46 -4.40
N PRO A 271 19.66 15.97 -3.48
CA PRO A 271 19.17 16.80 -2.38
C PRO A 271 20.35 17.27 -1.51
N ARG A 272 20.26 18.52 -1.05
CA ARG A 272 21.25 19.14 -0.15
C ARG A 272 20.75 19.09 1.29
N GLY A 273 21.68 19.18 2.24
CA GLY A 273 21.36 19.30 3.66
C GLY A 273 21.19 17.96 4.36
N ALA A 274 22.19 17.08 4.25
CA ALA A 274 22.25 15.88 5.08
C ALA A 274 22.28 16.28 6.57
N THR A 275 21.33 15.80 7.34
CA THR A 275 21.24 16.04 8.79
C THR A 275 21.71 14.81 9.56
N ALA A 276 21.98 14.96 10.86
CA ALA A 276 22.30 13.83 11.73
C ALA A 276 21.17 12.77 11.80
N GLU A 277 19.93 13.15 11.45
CA GLU A 277 18.79 12.22 11.37
C GLU A 277 18.99 11.10 10.33
N CYS A 278 19.89 11.29 9.37
CA CYS A 278 20.27 10.28 8.38
C CYS A 278 21.02 9.08 9.00
N LEU A 279 21.62 9.25 10.18
CA LEU A 279 22.38 8.21 10.87
C LEU A 279 21.51 7.25 11.71
N ALA A 280 20.22 7.57 11.87
CA ALA A 280 19.27 6.78 12.66
C ALA A 280 18.04 6.36 11.82
N GLY A 281 17.25 5.41 12.33
CA GLY A 281 15.97 5.01 11.72
C GLY A 281 16.11 4.23 10.42
N TRP A 282 17.08 3.31 10.35
CA TRP A 282 17.32 2.47 9.17
C TRP A 282 16.35 1.28 9.07
N GLY A 283 15.57 0.97 10.12
CA GLY A 283 14.64 -0.16 10.18
C GLY A 283 13.67 -0.27 8.98
N PRO A 284 12.88 0.77 8.66
CA PRO A 284 11.98 0.76 7.51
C PRO A 284 12.69 0.53 6.16
N LEU A 285 13.87 1.16 5.99
CA LEU A 285 14.68 0.98 4.78
C LEU A 285 15.19 -0.46 4.69
N LEU A 286 15.70 -1.02 5.79
CA LEU A 286 16.26 -2.37 5.83
C LEU A 286 15.19 -3.44 5.53
N ARG A 287 13.97 -3.28 6.09
CA ARG A 287 12.83 -4.19 5.83
C ARG A 287 12.42 -4.26 4.37
N LEU A 288 12.62 -3.17 3.60
CA LEU A 288 12.34 -3.13 2.17
C LEU A 288 13.57 -3.48 1.32
N ALA A 289 14.77 -3.10 1.78
CA ALA A 289 16.03 -3.34 1.08
C ALA A 289 16.46 -4.81 1.11
N ALA A 290 16.33 -5.51 2.24
CA ALA A 290 16.78 -6.90 2.34
C ALA A 290 15.99 -7.85 1.39
N PRO A 291 14.65 -7.82 1.33
CA PRO A 291 13.90 -8.63 0.37
C PRO A 291 14.12 -8.18 -1.08
N SER A 292 14.27 -6.88 -1.33
CA SER A 292 14.60 -6.36 -2.67
C SER A 292 15.97 -6.86 -3.14
N CYS A 293 16.95 -6.87 -2.23
CA CYS A 293 18.28 -7.43 -2.45
C CYS A 293 18.22 -8.91 -2.78
N ALA A 294 17.54 -9.71 -1.94
CA ALA A 294 17.36 -11.13 -2.19
C ALA A 294 16.70 -11.38 -3.55
N SER A 295 15.62 -10.66 -3.88
CA SER A 295 14.91 -10.79 -5.15
C SER A 295 15.81 -10.56 -6.37
N VAL A 296 16.65 -9.52 -6.33
CA VAL A 296 17.57 -9.18 -7.43
C VAL A 296 18.74 -10.14 -7.50
N CYS A 297 19.35 -10.48 -6.37
CA CYS A 297 20.46 -11.42 -6.31
C CYS A 297 20.04 -12.79 -6.83
N LEU A 298 18.87 -13.29 -6.41
CA LEU A 298 18.35 -14.58 -6.87
C LEU A 298 18.14 -14.63 -8.38
N GLU A 299 17.68 -13.53 -9.01
CA GLU A 299 17.56 -13.42 -10.47
C GLU A 299 18.93 -13.41 -11.16
N TRP A 300 19.90 -12.67 -10.64
CA TRP A 300 21.22 -12.55 -11.28
C TRP A 300 22.05 -13.82 -11.12
N TRP A 301 22.09 -14.38 -9.90
CA TRP A 301 22.84 -15.59 -9.59
C TRP A 301 22.33 -16.80 -10.37
N TRP A 302 21.04 -16.82 -10.72
CA TRP A 302 20.48 -17.86 -11.58
C TRP A 302 21.26 -18.00 -12.90
N TYR A 303 21.56 -16.89 -13.58
CA TYR A 303 22.31 -16.91 -14.84
C TYR A 303 23.75 -17.38 -14.64
N GLU A 304 24.38 -17.02 -13.51
CA GLU A 304 25.72 -17.49 -13.16
C GLU A 304 25.72 -19.01 -12.91
N PHE A 305 24.70 -19.54 -12.22
CA PHE A 305 24.53 -20.99 -12.07
C PHE A 305 24.30 -21.69 -13.41
N MET A 306 23.55 -21.08 -14.34
CA MET A 306 23.39 -21.64 -15.69
C MET A 306 24.72 -21.75 -16.43
N ILE A 307 25.60 -20.75 -16.35
CA ILE A 307 26.95 -20.80 -16.92
C ILE A 307 27.76 -21.96 -16.30
N LEU A 308 27.72 -22.09 -14.97
CA LEU A 308 28.41 -23.18 -14.26
C LEU A 308 27.89 -24.55 -14.71
N LEU A 309 26.57 -24.72 -14.86
CA LEU A 309 25.97 -25.96 -15.36
C LEU A 309 26.36 -26.27 -16.81
N CYS A 310 26.51 -25.27 -17.67
CA CYS A 310 27.07 -25.47 -19.01
C CYS A 310 28.48 -26.06 -18.98
N GLY A 311 29.30 -25.63 -18.01
CA GLY A 311 30.65 -26.16 -17.81
C GLY A 311 30.70 -27.64 -17.41
N LEU A 312 29.57 -28.22 -16.98
CA LEU A 312 29.44 -29.62 -16.61
C LEU A 312 28.85 -30.50 -17.73
N LEU A 313 28.42 -29.91 -18.85
CA LEU A 313 27.94 -30.66 -20.00
C LEU A 313 29.08 -31.43 -20.69
N PRO A 314 28.79 -32.49 -21.46
CA PRO A 314 29.82 -33.31 -22.12
C PRO A 314 30.76 -32.52 -23.03
N ASP A 315 30.27 -31.46 -23.67
CA ASP A 315 31.06 -30.55 -24.49
C ASP A 315 30.95 -29.10 -23.96
N PRO A 316 31.79 -28.73 -22.97
CA PRO A 316 31.59 -27.51 -22.20
C PRO A 316 32.03 -26.24 -22.95
N ARG A 317 33.00 -26.33 -23.87
CA ARG A 317 33.57 -25.16 -24.57
C ARG A 317 32.51 -24.44 -25.43
N PRO A 318 31.85 -25.10 -26.41
CA PRO A 318 30.83 -24.44 -27.19
C PRO A 318 29.59 -24.12 -26.36
N ALA A 319 29.23 -24.95 -25.37
CA ALA A 319 28.09 -24.69 -24.49
C ALA A 319 28.24 -23.40 -23.65
N VAL A 320 29.41 -23.20 -23.02
CA VAL A 320 29.71 -21.99 -22.24
C VAL A 320 29.77 -20.77 -23.15
N ALA A 321 30.40 -20.87 -24.32
CA ALA A 321 30.47 -19.76 -25.26
C ALA A 321 29.07 -19.38 -25.81
N SER A 322 28.24 -20.35 -26.18
CA SER A 322 26.84 -20.12 -26.56
C SER A 322 26.02 -19.51 -25.43
N MET A 323 26.22 -19.96 -24.19
CA MET A 323 25.58 -19.36 -23.01
C MET A 323 25.94 -17.89 -22.88
N GLY A 324 27.22 -17.52 -23.08
CA GLY A 324 27.66 -16.12 -23.08
C GLY A 324 26.95 -15.27 -24.14
N VAL A 325 26.83 -15.77 -25.38
CA VAL A 325 26.09 -15.08 -26.45
C VAL A 325 24.63 -14.87 -26.07
N LEU A 326 23.96 -15.91 -25.57
CA LEU A 326 22.55 -15.84 -25.19
C LEU A 326 22.31 -14.96 -23.97
N ILE A 327 23.18 -14.99 -22.94
CA ILE A 327 23.07 -14.10 -21.77
C ILE A 327 23.22 -12.64 -22.17
N GLN A 328 24.17 -12.31 -23.06
CA GLN A 328 24.29 -10.95 -23.59
C GLN A 328 23.05 -10.53 -24.39
N THR A 329 22.45 -11.48 -25.10
CA THR A 329 21.20 -11.26 -25.83
C THR A 329 20.04 -10.98 -24.88
N THR A 330 19.86 -11.80 -23.84
CA THR A 330 18.83 -11.59 -22.82
C THR A 330 19.07 -10.31 -22.04
N ALA A 331 20.33 -9.95 -21.74
CA ALA A 331 20.66 -8.71 -21.05
C ALA A 331 20.25 -7.48 -21.88
N LEU A 332 20.49 -7.51 -23.20
CA LEU A 332 20.05 -6.45 -24.12
C LEU A 332 18.52 -6.35 -24.17
N VAL A 333 17.83 -7.49 -24.33
CA VAL A 333 16.35 -7.53 -24.39
C VAL A 333 15.74 -7.08 -23.05
N TYR A 334 16.34 -7.46 -21.92
CA TYR A 334 15.90 -7.13 -20.56
C TYR A 334 15.94 -5.62 -20.26
N VAL A 335 16.70 -4.81 -21.01
CA VAL A 335 16.72 -3.35 -20.85
C VAL A 335 15.32 -2.75 -20.99
N PHE A 336 14.50 -3.26 -21.90
CA PHE A 336 13.17 -2.72 -22.17
C PHE A 336 12.16 -3.00 -21.04
N PRO A 337 11.91 -4.26 -20.62
CA PRO A 337 10.98 -4.57 -19.54
C PRO A 337 11.47 -4.02 -18.19
N SER A 338 12.78 -4.03 -17.91
CA SER A 338 13.30 -3.45 -16.67
C SER A 338 13.07 -1.93 -16.59
N SER A 339 13.24 -1.22 -17.71
CA SER A 339 12.98 0.22 -17.80
C SER A 339 11.50 0.56 -17.61
N LEU A 340 10.61 -0.24 -18.19
CA LEU A 340 9.18 -0.14 -17.92
C LEU A 340 8.88 -0.45 -16.45
N GLY A 341 9.48 -1.50 -15.88
CA GLY A 341 9.32 -1.88 -14.48
C GLY A 341 9.73 -0.76 -13.50
N PHE A 342 10.82 -0.03 -13.78
CA PHE A 342 11.21 1.15 -12.99
C PHE A 342 10.22 2.30 -13.16
N GLY A 343 9.76 2.58 -14.37
CA GLY A 343 8.73 3.60 -14.63
C GLY A 343 7.42 3.30 -13.90
N VAL A 344 6.98 2.05 -13.94
CA VAL A 344 5.76 1.56 -13.28
C VAL A 344 5.89 1.60 -11.77
N SER A 345 7.04 1.19 -11.23
CA SER A 345 7.30 1.27 -9.79
C SER A 345 7.16 2.72 -9.28
N ALA A 346 7.76 3.68 -9.99
CA ALA A 346 7.62 5.09 -9.65
C ALA A 346 6.16 5.57 -9.81
N ARG A 347 5.50 5.23 -10.92
CA ARG A 347 4.12 5.67 -11.21
C ARG A 347 3.10 5.12 -10.20
N VAL A 348 3.14 3.82 -9.91
CA VAL A 348 2.29 3.15 -8.92
C VAL A 348 2.56 3.71 -7.53
N GLY A 349 3.83 3.84 -7.14
CA GLY A 349 4.19 4.43 -5.84
C GLY A 349 3.72 5.87 -5.69
N ASN A 350 3.84 6.70 -6.73
CA ASN A 350 3.36 8.07 -6.73
C ASN A 350 1.83 8.16 -6.58
N GLU A 351 1.06 7.35 -7.30
CA GLU A 351 -0.40 7.36 -7.20
C GLU A 351 -0.88 6.80 -5.84
N LEU A 352 -0.21 5.78 -5.27
CA LEU A 352 -0.51 5.29 -3.93
C LEU A 352 -0.17 6.32 -2.84
N GLY A 353 0.99 6.98 -2.95
CA GLY A 353 1.38 8.08 -2.06
C GLY A 353 0.43 9.28 -2.15
N ALA A 354 -0.14 9.54 -3.32
CA ALA A 354 -1.16 10.58 -3.53
C ALA A 354 -2.58 10.16 -3.10
N ASN A 355 -2.74 8.98 -2.48
CA ASN A 355 -4.02 8.39 -2.10
C ASN A 355 -5.00 8.20 -3.28
N ARG A 356 -4.50 7.74 -4.43
CA ARG A 356 -5.26 7.49 -5.67
C ARG A 356 -5.20 6.02 -6.10
N PRO A 357 -5.79 5.10 -5.31
CA PRO A 357 -5.71 3.65 -5.54
C PRO A 357 -6.26 3.22 -6.92
N SER A 358 -7.32 3.88 -7.40
CA SER A 358 -7.87 3.60 -8.74
C SER A 358 -6.85 3.86 -9.86
N ARG A 359 -6.10 4.96 -9.80
CA ARG A 359 -5.07 5.26 -10.82
C ARG A 359 -3.87 4.32 -10.72
N ALA A 360 -3.48 3.93 -9.50
CA ALA A 360 -2.46 2.92 -9.30
C ALA A 360 -2.85 1.57 -9.94
N ARG A 361 -4.11 1.15 -9.78
CA ARG A 361 -4.68 -0.05 -10.43
C ARG A 361 -4.60 0.04 -11.95
N VAL A 362 -5.03 1.16 -12.53
CA VAL A 362 -5.00 1.37 -13.99
C VAL A 362 -3.56 1.33 -14.51
N SER A 363 -2.62 1.98 -13.81
CA SER A 363 -1.20 1.96 -14.17
C SER A 363 -0.61 0.55 -14.16
N ALA A 364 -0.94 -0.25 -13.14
CA ALA A 364 -0.53 -1.65 -13.07
C ALA A 364 -1.14 -2.51 -14.21
N ALA A 365 -2.43 -2.38 -14.48
CA ALA A 365 -3.09 -3.14 -15.55
C ALA A 365 -2.54 -2.80 -16.95
N VAL A 366 -2.43 -1.52 -17.26
CA VAL A 366 -1.92 -1.04 -18.56
C VAL A 366 -0.46 -1.44 -18.76
N SER A 367 0.36 -1.36 -17.71
CA SER A 367 1.77 -1.73 -17.82
C SER A 367 1.99 -3.23 -18.02
N VAL A 368 1.22 -4.09 -17.36
CA VAL A 368 1.26 -5.54 -17.58
C VAL A 368 0.85 -5.90 -19.02
N LEU A 369 -0.19 -5.24 -19.55
CA LEU A 369 -0.58 -5.41 -20.96
C LEU A 369 0.55 -4.99 -21.91
N PHE A 370 1.16 -3.83 -21.67
CA PHE A 370 2.29 -3.36 -22.47
C PHE A 370 3.51 -4.28 -22.36
N ALA A 371 3.75 -4.87 -21.19
CA ALA A 371 4.77 -5.89 -20.96
C ALA A 371 4.54 -7.17 -21.77
N ALA A 372 3.29 -7.63 -21.86
CA ALA A 372 2.94 -8.78 -22.70
C ALA A 372 3.21 -8.51 -24.19
N VAL A 373 2.89 -7.30 -24.67
CA VAL A 373 3.21 -6.88 -26.05
C VAL A 373 4.74 -6.84 -26.29
N MET A 374 5.51 -6.33 -25.33
CA MET A 374 6.98 -6.36 -25.42
C MET A 374 7.53 -7.79 -25.42
N GLY A 375 7.00 -8.68 -24.59
CA GLY A 375 7.38 -10.09 -24.56
C GLY A 375 7.09 -10.80 -25.90
N LEU A 376 5.93 -10.52 -26.50
CA LEU A 376 5.60 -11.02 -27.84
C LEU A 376 6.57 -10.48 -28.90
N ALA A 377 6.91 -9.19 -28.86
CA ALA A 377 7.87 -8.60 -29.78
C ALA A 377 9.28 -9.22 -29.61
N ALA A 378 9.72 -9.44 -28.37
CA ALA A 378 10.98 -10.11 -28.06
C ALA A 378 11.01 -11.56 -28.54
N MET A 379 9.91 -12.31 -28.38
CA MET A 379 9.75 -13.66 -28.90
C MET A 379 9.85 -13.70 -30.42
N CYS A 380 9.12 -12.82 -31.12
CA CYS A 380 9.18 -12.70 -32.58
C CYS A 380 10.58 -12.34 -33.07
N PHE A 381 11.27 -11.44 -32.37
CA PHE A 381 12.65 -11.08 -32.66
C PHE A 381 13.60 -12.27 -32.50
N ALA A 382 13.55 -12.98 -31.37
CA ALA A 382 14.40 -14.12 -31.10
C ALA A 382 14.17 -15.27 -32.10
N ALA A 383 12.92 -15.58 -32.42
CA ALA A 383 12.58 -16.57 -33.44
C ALA A 383 13.02 -16.13 -34.85
N GLY A 384 12.86 -14.85 -35.19
CA GLY A 384 13.26 -14.31 -36.49
C GLY A 384 14.78 -14.25 -36.69
N MET A 385 15.54 -14.06 -35.60
CA MET A 385 17.01 -13.95 -35.62
C MET A 385 17.75 -15.27 -35.36
N GLN A 386 17.03 -16.38 -35.17
CA GLN A 386 17.55 -17.71 -34.82
C GLN A 386 18.89 -18.06 -35.48
N GLU A 387 18.95 -17.97 -36.82
CA GLU A 387 20.11 -18.42 -37.61
C GLU A 387 21.16 -17.33 -37.88
N ARG A 388 20.85 -16.06 -37.56
CA ARG A 388 21.67 -14.90 -37.95
C ARG A 388 22.37 -14.27 -36.77
N TRP A 389 21.76 -14.32 -35.58
CA TRP A 389 22.24 -13.61 -34.40
C TRP A 389 23.64 -14.07 -33.96
N GLY A 390 23.85 -15.39 -33.86
CA GLY A 390 25.13 -15.94 -33.42
C GLY A 390 26.31 -15.55 -34.32
N ARG A 391 26.07 -15.34 -35.62
CA ARG A 391 27.10 -14.95 -36.61
C ARG A 391 27.65 -13.55 -36.38
N MET A 392 26.99 -12.73 -35.56
CA MET A 392 27.53 -11.43 -35.16
C MET A 392 28.64 -11.56 -34.11
N PHE A 393 28.75 -12.72 -33.45
CA PHE A 393 29.68 -12.96 -32.34
C PHE A 393 30.79 -13.95 -32.70
N THR A 394 30.52 -14.93 -33.55
CA THR A 394 31.48 -16.01 -33.88
C THR A 394 31.16 -16.69 -35.21
N ASP A 395 32.19 -17.29 -35.80
CA ASP A 395 32.10 -18.16 -36.98
C ASP A 395 32.17 -19.66 -36.61
N ASP A 396 32.28 -20.00 -35.33
CA ASP A 396 32.35 -21.38 -34.85
C ASP A 396 31.01 -22.13 -35.04
N ALA A 397 31.03 -23.22 -35.81
CA ALA A 397 29.83 -23.95 -36.20
C ALA A 397 29.07 -24.58 -35.02
N ASP A 398 29.77 -25.04 -33.98
CA ASP A 398 29.13 -25.67 -32.81
C ASP A 398 28.47 -24.61 -31.93
N ILE A 399 29.12 -23.46 -31.72
CA ILE A 399 28.52 -22.33 -31.00
C ILE A 399 27.28 -21.81 -31.74
N LEU A 400 27.36 -21.69 -33.06
CA LEU A 400 26.23 -21.24 -33.90
C LEU A 400 25.06 -22.22 -33.81
N ARG A 401 25.30 -23.53 -33.88
CA ARG A 401 24.28 -24.58 -33.79
C ARG A 401 23.56 -24.56 -32.44
N LEU A 402 24.30 -24.48 -31.33
CA LEU A 402 23.74 -24.42 -29.99
C LEU A 402 22.94 -23.13 -29.75
N THR A 403 23.47 -22.00 -30.23
CA THR A 403 22.80 -20.69 -30.13
C THR A 403 21.48 -20.69 -30.90
N ALA A 404 21.49 -21.19 -32.16
CA ALA A 404 20.29 -21.27 -32.99
C ALA A 404 19.22 -22.20 -32.38
N ALA A 405 19.63 -23.32 -31.76
CA ALA A 405 18.69 -24.22 -31.11
C ALA A 405 18.02 -23.61 -29.86
N ALA A 406 18.76 -22.81 -29.08
CA ALA A 406 18.26 -22.24 -27.83
C ALA A 406 17.51 -20.91 -28.01
N LEU A 407 17.83 -20.11 -29.03
CA LEU A 407 17.27 -18.76 -29.19
C LEU A 407 15.73 -18.71 -29.24
N PRO A 408 15.01 -19.65 -29.89
CA PRO A 408 13.54 -19.68 -29.83
C PRO A 408 13.00 -19.97 -28.42
N VAL A 409 13.69 -20.82 -27.64
CA VAL A 409 13.33 -21.10 -26.24
C VAL A 409 13.53 -19.86 -25.39
N VAL A 410 14.62 -19.11 -25.62
CA VAL A 410 14.84 -17.79 -25.00
C VAL A 410 13.71 -16.83 -25.35
N GLY A 411 13.31 -16.78 -26.62
CA GLY A 411 12.16 -15.98 -27.05
C GLY A 411 10.87 -16.31 -26.29
N LEU A 412 10.60 -17.60 -26.06
CA LEU A 412 9.47 -18.04 -25.23
C LEU A 412 9.63 -17.62 -23.75
N CYS A 413 10.85 -17.65 -23.21
CA CYS A 413 11.12 -17.16 -21.86
C CYS A 413 10.76 -15.67 -21.72
N GLU A 414 11.03 -14.86 -22.75
CA GLU A 414 10.73 -13.42 -22.73
C GLU A 414 9.23 -13.10 -22.65
N LEU A 415 8.36 -14.00 -23.11
CA LEU A 415 6.92 -13.87 -22.98
C LEU A 415 6.46 -13.88 -21.51
N GLY A 416 7.15 -14.63 -20.65
CA GLY A 416 6.94 -14.63 -19.20
C GLY A 416 7.77 -13.57 -18.48
N ASN A 417 9.02 -13.39 -18.90
CA ASN A 417 9.99 -12.48 -18.28
C ASN A 417 9.50 -11.02 -18.30
N CYS A 418 8.97 -10.55 -19.45
CA CYS A 418 8.53 -9.17 -19.57
C CYS A 418 7.39 -8.83 -18.59
N PRO A 419 6.26 -9.57 -18.55
CA PRO A 419 5.22 -9.39 -17.53
C PRO A 419 5.72 -9.57 -16.09
N GLN A 420 6.60 -10.55 -15.84
CA GLN A 420 7.19 -10.80 -14.52
C GLN A 420 7.97 -9.58 -14.03
N THR A 421 8.87 -9.05 -14.84
CA THR A 421 9.75 -7.91 -14.49
C THR A 421 8.94 -6.65 -14.19
N VAL A 422 7.88 -6.42 -14.96
CA VAL A 422 6.98 -5.27 -14.78
C VAL A 422 6.10 -5.45 -13.55
N SER A 423 5.61 -6.66 -13.29
CA SER A 423 4.85 -7.00 -12.09
C SER A 423 5.70 -6.86 -10.82
N CYS A 424 7.00 -7.21 -10.87
CA CYS A 424 7.95 -6.89 -9.81
C CYS A 424 8.03 -5.37 -9.57
N GLY A 425 8.00 -4.57 -10.63
CA GLY A 425 7.89 -3.11 -10.54
C GLY A 425 6.63 -2.65 -9.82
N VAL A 426 5.48 -3.24 -10.13
CA VAL A 426 4.20 -2.97 -9.43
C VAL A 426 4.31 -3.29 -7.93
N LEU A 427 4.83 -4.48 -7.59
CA LEU A 427 4.99 -4.90 -6.20
C LEU A 427 5.94 -3.98 -5.44
N ARG A 428 7.08 -3.60 -6.04
CA ARG A 428 8.02 -2.62 -5.46
C ARG A 428 7.36 -1.26 -5.24
N GLY A 429 6.63 -0.73 -6.22
CA GLY A 429 5.90 0.54 -6.08
C GLY A 429 4.83 0.50 -4.97
N SER A 430 4.22 -0.67 -4.74
CA SER A 430 3.28 -0.91 -3.64
C SER A 430 3.95 -1.30 -2.30
N ALA A 431 5.27 -1.17 -2.18
CA ALA A 431 6.04 -1.52 -0.98
C ALA A 431 5.92 -3.00 -0.53
N ARG A 432 5.77 -3.95 -1.46
CA ARG A 432 5.66 -5.40 -1.18
C ARG A 432 6.81 -6.24 -1.79
N PRO A 433 8.09 -5.91 -1.54
CA PRO A 433 9.21 -6.65 -2.12
C PRO A 433 9.35 -8.09 -1.60
N VAL A 434 8.83 -8.39 -0.39
CA VAL A 434 8.85 -9.75 0.19
C VAL A 434 8.11 -10.76 -0.69
N ARG A 435 6.91 -10.40 -1.16
CA ARG A 435 6.13 -11.26 -2.07
C ARG A 435 6.88 -11.54 -3.36
N ALA A 436 7.53 -10.53 -3.94
CA ALA A 436 8.33 -10.69 -5.14
C ALA A 436 9.52 -11.65 -4.91
N ALA A 437 10.23 -11.48 -3.79
CA ALA A 437 11.35 -12.35 -3.42
C ALA A 437 10.92 -13.82 -3.22
N HIS A 438 9.80 -14.08 -2.55
CA HIS A 438 9.27 -15.44 -2.37
C HIS A 438 8.87 -16.08 -3.70
N VAL A 439 8.20 -15.34 -4.58
CA VAL A 439 7.82 -15.83 -5.90
C VAL A 439 9.06 -16.15 -6.74
N ASN A 440 10.06 -15.26 -6.76
CA ASN A 440 11.32 -15.50 -7.48
C ASN A 440 12.06 -16.72 -6.94
N LEU A 441 12.19 -16.84 -5.61
CA LEU A 441 12.84 -18.00 -4.98
C LEU A 441 12.13 -19.31 -5.36
N GLY A 442 10.80 -19.35 -5.24
CA GLY A 442 10.02 -20.53 -5.58
C GLY A 442 10.10 -20.90 -7.06
N ALA A 443 9.91 -19.93 -7.95
CA ALA A 443 9.86 -20.18 -9.38
C ALA A 443 11.23 -20.54 -9.97
N PHE A 444 12.28 -19.77 -9.66
CA PHE A 444 13.62 -20.06 -10.18
C PHE A 444 14.22 -21.29 -9.49
N TYR A 445 14.26 -21.34 -8.15
CA TYR A 445 15.07 -22.36 -7.47
C TYR A 445 14.32 -23.65 -7.13
N LEU A 446 13.00 -23.62 -6.91
CA LEU A 446 12.23 -24.83 -6.59
C LEU A 446 11.61 -25.49 -7.83
N VAL A 447 11.38 -24.72 -8.91
CA VAL A 447 10.82 -25.25 -10.17
C VAL A 447 11.89 -25.23 -11.26
N GLY A 448 12.47 -24.07 -11.55
CA GLY A 448 13.44 -23.87 -12.61
C GLY A 448 14.68 -24.75 -12.47
N MET A 449 15.38 -24.67 -11.33
CA MET A 449 16.67 -25.35 -11.13
C MET A 449 16.52 -26.87 -11.29
N PRO A 450 15.57 -27.53 -10.61
CA PRO A 450 15.33 -28.95 -10.80
C PRO A 450 14.95 -29.31 -12.23
N ALA A 451 14.13 -28.49 -12.90
CA ALA A 451 13.76 -28.72 -14.29
C ALA A 451 14.99 -28.60 -15.22
N ALA A 452 15.81 -27.57 -15.07
CA ALA A 452 17.03 -27.36 -15.86
C ALA A 452 17.98 -28.56 -15.71
N VAL A 453 18.28 -28.95 -14.46
CA VAL A 453 19.19 -30.06 -14.19
C VAL A 453 18.61 -31.40 -14.69
N GLY A 454 17.33 -31.69 -14.41
CA GLY A 454 16.68 -32.93 -14.83
C GLY A 454 16.58 -33.06 -16.36
N LEU A 455 16.21 -31.99 -17.05
CA LEU A 455 16.09 -31.97 -18.51
C LEU A 455 17.47 -32.09 -19.19
N SER A 456 18.47 -31.38 -18.67
CA SER A 456 19.82 -31.37 -19.27
C SER A 456 20.58 -32.66 -19.06
N PHE A 457 20.61 -33.18 -17.84
CA PHE A 457 21.51 -34.27 -17.46
C PHE A 457 20.82 -35.64 -17.41
N TRP A 458 19.58 -35.73 -16.91
CA TRP A 458 18.89 -37.02 -16.81
C TRP A 458 18.14 -37.39 -18.08
N LEU A 459 17.44 -36.43 -18.69
CA LEU A 459 16.71 -36.64 -19.96
C LEU A 459 17.60 -36.40 -21.20
N GLY A 460 18.85 -35.97 -21.01
CA GLY A 460 19.84 -35.86 -22.08
C GLY A 460 19.57 -34.74 -23.09
N LEU A 461 18.75 -33.74 -22.77
CA LEU A 461 18.50 -32.59 -23.64
C LEU A 461 19.68 -31.58 -23.65
N GLY A 462 20.69 -31.80 -22.81
CA GLY A 462 21.93 -31.02 -22.78
C GLY A 462 21.69 -29.52 -22.62
N PHE A 463 22.30 -28.73 -23.51
CA PHE A 463 22.23 -27.26 -23.48
C PHE A 463 20.79 -26.72 -23.58
N VAL A 464 19.96 -27.28 -24.46
CA VAL A 464 18.56 -26.87 -24.64
C VAL A 464 17.73 -27.19 -23.39
N GLY A 465 18.07 -28.26 -22.68
CA GLY A 465 17.45 -28.60 -21.39
C GLY A 465 17.59 -27.48 -20.35
N LEU A 466 18.72 -26.77 -20.32
CA LEU A 466 18.97 -25.69 -19.35
C LEU A 466 18.01 -24.53 -19.61
N TRP A 467 17.90 -24.11 -20.88
CA TRP A 467 16.98 -23.06 -21.31
C TRP A 467 15.52 -23.44 -21.16
N THR A 468 15.19 -24.73 -21.33
CA THR A 468 13.83 -25.23 -21.06
C THR A 468 13.50 -25.18 -19.56
N GLY A 469 14.49 -25.40 -18.69
CA GLY A 469 14.35 -25.18 -17.26
C GLY A 469 14.11 -23.71 -16.91
N LEU A 470 14.82 -22.77 -17.56
CA LEU A 470 14.52 -21.34 -17.44
C LEU A 470 13.09 -21.01 -17.91
N LEU A 471 12.63 -21.61 -19.01
CA LEU A 471 11.26 -21.43 -19.49
C LEU A 471 10.23 -21.90 -18.43
N ALA A 472 10.46 -23.05 -17.81
CA ALA A 472 9.60 -23.54 -16.72
C ALA A 472 9.58 -22.56 -15.52
N ALA A 473 10.74 -22.00 -15.15
CA ALA A 473 10.83 -20.97 -14.12
C ALA A 473 10.01 -19.73 -14.50
N GLN A 474 10.14 -19.25 -15.73
CA GLN A 474 9.48 -18.02 -16.21
C GLN A 474 7.96 -18.18 -16.29
N VAL A 475 7.46 -19.34 -16.74
CA VAL A 475 6.02 -19.63 -16.77
C VAL A 475 5.44 -19.62 -15.35
N CYS A 476 6.12 -20.30 -14.41
CA CYS A 476 5.71 -20.33 -13.01
C CYS A 476 5.75 -18.92 -12.38
N CYS A 477 6.85 -18.19 -12.58
CA CYS A 477 7.06 -16.86 -12.02
C CYS A 477 6.04 -15.85 -12.54
N ALA A 478 5.82 -15.81 -13.86
CA ALA A 478 4.85 -14.92 -14.48
C ALA A 478 3.43 -15.20 -13.96
N GLY A 479 3.02 -16.47 -13.86
CA GLY A 479 1.71 -16.86 -13.33
C GLY A 479 1.50 -16.38 -11.88
N LEU A 480 2.48 -16.63 -11.01
CA LEU A 480 2.42 -16.21 -9.60
C LEU A 480 2.47 -14.69 -9.43
N MET A 481 3.28 -13.99 -10.21
CA MET A 481 3.35 -12.52 -10.19
C MET A 481 2.05 -11.88 -10.69
N LEU A 482 1.48 -12.38 -11.78
CA LEU A 482 0.19 -11.91 -12.31
C LEU A 482 -0.93 -12.17 -11.30
N HIS A 483 -0.92 -13.32 -10.62
CA HIS A 483 -1.84 -13.59 -9.52
C HIS A 483 -1.68 -12.57 -8.38
N ALA A 484 -0.44 -12.31 -7.93
CA ALA A 484 -0.17 -11.35 -6.86
C ALA A 484 -0.60 -9.91 -7.20
N VAL A 485 -0.42 -9.49 -8.45
CA VAL A 485 -0.90 -8.18 -8.93
C VAL A 485 -2.44 -8.18 -9.05
N GLY A 486 -3.03 -9.24 -9.61
CA GLY A 486 -4.47 -9.37 -9.81
C GLY A 486 -5.29 -9.41 -8.50
N THR A 487 -4.72 -9.96 -7.42
CA THR A 487 -5.37 -10.04 -6.10
C THR A 487 -5.03 -8.86 -5.19
N THR A 488 -4.36 -7.82 -5.70
CA THR A 488 -3.98 -6.66 -4.88
C THR A 488 -5.20 -5.82 -4.48
N ASP A 489 -5.40 -5.63 -3.17
CA ASP A 489 -6.28 -4.59 -2.65
C ASP A 489 -5.60 -3.22 -2.69
N TRP A 490 -5.92 -2.46 -3.73
CA TRP A 490 -5.38 -1.12 -3.97
C TRP A 490 -5.74 -0.11 -2.89
N GLU A 491 -6.91 -0.22 -2.26
CA GLU A 491 -7.33 0.68 -1.16
C GLU A 491 -6.48 0.45 0.08
N ALA A 492 -6.25 -0.82 0.43
CA ALA A 492 -5.35 -1.18 1.52
C ALA A 492 -3.91 -0.71 1.25
N GLN A 493 -3.41 -0.83 0.00
CA GLN A 493 -2.08 -0.35 -0.34
C GLN A 493 -1.96 1.19 -0.30
N ALA A 494 -3.02 1.93 -0.63
CA ALA A 494 -3.02 3.38 -0.51
C ALA A 494 -2.97 3.81 0.97
N ARG A 495 -3.76 3.17 1.85
CA ARG A 495 -3.67 3.39 3.31
C ARG A 495 -2.28 3.08 3.86
N ARG A 496 -1.67 1.98 3.44
CA ARG A 496 -0.30 1.61 3.82
C ARG A 496 0.73 2.65 3.37
N ALA A 497 0.60 3.18 2.16
CA ALA A 497 1.46 4.24 1.67
C ALA A 497 1.36 5.51 2.52
N GLN A 498 0.15 5.91 2.95
CA GLN A 498 -0.02 7.03 3.89
C GLN A 498 0.73 6.77 5.20
N LEU A 499 0.57 5.59 5.81
CA LEU A 499 1.27 5.24 7.06
C LEU A 499 2.81 5.32 6.92
N LEU A 500 3.37 4.77 5.84
CA LEU A 500 4.81 4.81 5.58
C LEU A 500 5.33 6.25 5.44
N THR A 501 4.55 7.12 4.79
CA THR A 501 4.94 8.53 4.62
C THR A 501 4.76 9.37 5.89
N CYS A 502 3.76 9.08 6.73
CA CYS A 502 3.52 9.78 8.00
C CYS A 502 4.49 9.35 9.12
N ALA A 503 4.79 8.06 9.26
CA ALA A 503 5.71 7.54 10.26
C ALA A 503 7.14 8.09 10.10
N ALA A 504 7.56 8.32 8.85
CA ALA A 504 8.85 8.95 8.54
C ALA A 504 8.93 10.43 8.97
N VAL A 505 7.79 11.12 9.11
CA VAL A 505 7.71 12.53 9.54
C VAL A 505 7.75 12.65 11.08
N ALA A 506 7.23 11.67 11.81
CA ALA A 506 7.06 11.75 13.26
C ALA A 506 8.35 11.54 14.08
N GLY A 507 9.47 11.11 13.46
CA GLY A 507 10.72 10.85 14.18
C GLY A 507 10.59 9.81 15.32
N ALA A 508 9.52 9.01 15.29
CA ALA A 508 9.20 8.08 16.36
C ALA A 508 10.19 6.91 16.29
N GLY A 509 10.83 6.58 17.43
CA GLY A 509 11.87 5.57 17.51
C GLY A 509 11.42 4.17 17.06
N ASP A 510 12.39 3.26 16.92
CA ASP A 510 12.21 1.87 16.43
C ASP A 510 10.98 1.17 17.04
N ALA A 511 10.66 1.42 18.32
CA ALA A 511 9.51 0.83 19.02
C ALA A 511 8.14 1.16 18.39
N SER A 512 7.93 2.36 17.84
CA SER A 512 6.65 2.69 17.19
C SER A 512 6.50 2.04 15.81
N VAL A 513 7.62 1.85 15.10
CA VAL A 513 7.65 1.17 13.80
C VAL A 513 7.47 -0.33 14.04
N ASP A 514 8.05 -0.88 15.10
CA ASP A 514 7.85 -2.27 15.52
C ASP A 514 6.40 -2.56 15.91
N SER A 515 5.69 -1.61 16.54
CA SER A 515 4.24 -1.78 16.84
C SER A 515 3.36 -1.82 15.58
N VAL A 516 3.66 -0.99 14.57
CA VAL A 516 2.97 -1.02 13.25
C VAL A 516 3.30 -2.32 12.49
N VAL A 517 4.50 -2.86 12.67
CA VAL A 517 4.99 -4.07 11.99
C VAL A 517 4.63 -5.38 12.69
N LEU A 518 4.42 -5.39 14.01
CA LEU A 518 3.74 -6.52 14.68
C LEU A 518 2.32 -6.71 14.14
N GLN A 519 1.71 -5.62 13.65
CA GLN A 519 0.46 -5.65 12.88
C GLN A 519 0.67 -6.17 11.44
N GLU A 520 1.83 -5.97 10.79
CA GLU A 520 2.16 -6.56 9.46
C GLU A 520 2.17 -8.10 9.50
N VAL A 521 2.69 -8.72 10.57
CA VAL A 521 2.67 -10.20 10.72
C VAL A 521 1.26 -10.73 10.98
N LYS A 522 0.38 -9.93 11.58
CA LYS A 522 -1.04 -10.28 11.80
C LYS A 522 -1.84 -10.15 10.50
N ILE A 523 -1.65 -9.06 9.75
CA ILE A 523 -2.35 -8.81 8.48
C ILE A 523 -1.93 -9.84 7.41
N GLU A 524 -0.65 -10.20 7.29
CA GLU A 524 -0.22 -11.26 6.34
C GLU A 524 -0.70 -12.67 6.74
N LYS A 525 -0.93 -12.94 8.03
CA LYS A 525 -1.55 -14.20 8.49
C LYS A 525 -3.08 -14.20 8.32
N GLU A 526 -3.71 -13.04 8.40
CA GLU A 526 -5.16 -12.87 8.20
C GLU A 526 -5.58 -12.73 6.74
N GLU A 527 -4.67 -12.49 5.79
CA GLU A 527 -4.97 -12.57 4.35
C GLU A 527 -5.39 -13.97 3.87
N GLY A 528 -5.24 -15.00 4.72
CA GLY A 528 -5.84 -16.32 4.55
C GLY A 528 -7.31 -16.43 4.99
N ASN A 529 -7.86 -15.44 5.70
CA ASN A 529 -9.22 -15.45 6.23
C ASN A 529 -9.89 -14.10 6.02
N LYS A 530 -10.79 -14.01 5.04
CA LYS A 530 -11.49 -12.78 4.67
C LYS A 530 -12.21 -12.15 5.87
N GLY A 531 -11.94 -10.86 6.13
CA GLY A 531 -12.84 -9.99 6.90
C GLY A 531 -12.17 -9.09 7.94
N THR A 532 -11.27 -8.18 7.57
CA THR A 532 -10.75 -7.15 8.49
C THR A 532 -10.56 -5.81 7.78
N SER A 533 -11.63 -5.02 7.64
CA SER A 533 -11.55 -3.65 7.07
C SER A 533 -12.06 -2.52 7.97
N GLU A 534 -12.68 -2.78 9.13
CA GLU A 534 -13.28 -1.71 9.96
C GLU A 534 -12.62 -1.48 11.33
N TRP A 535 -11.70 -2.35 11.77
CA TRP A 535 -11.19 -2.36 13.16
C TRP A 535 -9.91 -1.53 13.41
N CYS A 536 -9.24 -1.02 12.37
CA CYS A 536 -7.90 -0.42 12.51
C CYS A 536 -7.86 1.10 12.70
N GLN A 537 -8.96 1.83 12.53
CA GLN A 537 -8.93 3.30 12.65
C GLN A 537 -8.77 3.85 14.08
N PRO A 538 -9.36 3.25 15.15
CA PRO A 538 -9.26 3.81 16.50
C PRO A 538 -7.87 3.66 17.14
N LEU A 539 -7.17 2.54 16.89
CA LEU A 539 -5.84 2.27 17.44
C LEU A 539 -4.76 3.27 16.95
N ILE A 540 -4.89 3.77 15.71
CA ILE A 540 -3.92 4.71 15.12
C ILE A 540 -3.95 6.08 15.83
N SER A 541 -5.10 6.47 16.38
CA SER A 541 -5.28 7.77 17.07
C SER A 541 -4.52 7.86 18.39
N ILE A 542 -4.36 6.75 19.12
CA ILE A 542 -3.79 6.72 20.47
C ILE A 542 -2.29 6.36 20.43
N GLN A 543 -1.82 5.92 19.26
CA GLN A 543 -0.45 5.51 19.04
C GLN A 543 0.54 6.62 19.41
N GLY A 544 1.45 6.32 20.35
CA GLY A 544 2.43 7.26 20.90
C GLY A 544 2.01 8.01 22.17
N PHE A 545 0.76 7.87 22.64
CA PHE A 545 0.32 8.38 23.95
C PHE A 545 0.34 7.30 25.03
N LEU A 546 0.11 6.04 24.63
CA LEU A 546 0.14 4.85 25.49
C LEU A 546 1.29 3.92 25.10
N ASP A 547 1.82 3.17 26.07
CA ASP A 547 2.85 2.14 25.90
C ASP A 547 2.28 0.71 26.04
N GLU A 548 3.16 -0.31 26.02
CA GLU A 548 2.79 -1.73 26.07
C GLU A 548 1.96 -2.13 27.30
N GLN A 549 2.03 -1.39 28.41
CA GLN A 549 1.21 -1.67 29.60
C GLN A 549 -0.29 -1.56 29.29
N PHE A 550 -0.70 -0.65 28.41
CA PHE A 550 -2.11 -0.49 28.07
C PHE A 550 -2.67 -1.73 27.36
N PHE A 551 -1.91 -2.32 26.42
CA PHE A 551 -2.32 -3.54 25.72
C PHE A 551 -2.43 -4.75 26.67
N GLN A 552 -1.59 -4.83 27.70
CA GLN A 552 -1.71 -5.86 28.73
C GLN A 552 -3.01 -5.72 29.53
N ILE A 553 -3.48 -4.48 29.76
CA ILE A 553 -4.77 -4.23 30.41
C ILE A 553 -5.93 -4.63 29.50
N GLU A 554 -5.80 -4.43 28.19
CA GLU A 554 -6.80 -4.89 27.21
C GLU A 554 -6.86 -6.41 27.10
N GLU A 555 -5.73 -7.11 27.17
CA GLU A 555 -5.70 -8.59 27.17
C GLU A 555 -6.33 -9.20 28.42
N LEU A 556 -6.40 -8.45 29.52
CA LEU A 556 -7.07 -8.85 30.76
C LEU A 556 -8.60 -8.67 30.70
N GLN A 557 -9.12 -7.99 29.69
CA GLN A 557 -10.57 -7.83 29.49
C GLN A 557 -11.17 -9.10 28.89
N ASP A 558 -12.05 -9.76 29.63
CA ASP A 558 -12.75 -10.97 29.22
C ASP A 558 -14.28 -10.76 29.13
N ASP A 559 -15.01 -11.79 28.67
CA ASP A 559 -16.47 -11.75 28.52
C ASP A 559 -17.22 -11.58 29.87
N VAL A 560 -16.53 -11.80 30.99
CA VAL A 560 -17.09 -11.64 32.35
C VAL A 560 -16.94 -10.20 32.85
N SER A 561 -15.99 -9.44 32.31
CA SER A 561 -15.66 -8.07 32.71
C SER A 561 -15.45 -7.13 31.50
N PRO A 562 -16.49 -6.92 30.66
CA PRO A 562 -16.35 -6.24 29.37
C PRO A 562 -16.01 -4.74 29.45
N ASN A 563 -16.11 -4.12 30.63
CA ASN A 563 -15.77 -2.71 30.85
C ASN A 563 -14.49 -2.53 31.68
N PHE A 564 -13.72 -3.61 31.92
CA PHE A 564 -12.54 -3.59 32.79
C PHE A 564 -11.55 -2.48 32.44
N VAL A 565 -11.22 -2.32 31.15
CA VAL A 565 -10.28 -1.28 30.68
C VAL A 565 -10.87 0.12 30.88
N GLU A 566 -12.17 0.32 30.61
CA GLU A 566 -12.85 1.60 30.81
C GLU A 566 -12.91 1.98 32.31
N GLU A 567 -13.12 1.01 33.20
CA GLU A 567 -13.10 1.22 34.66
C GLU A 567 -11.72 1.60 35.18
N VAL A 568 -10.66 0.90 34.73
CA VAL A 568 -9.27 1.19 35.10
C VAL A 568 -8.86 2.59 34.62
N VAL A 569 -9.22 2.96 33.39
CA VAL A 569 -8.95 4.30 32.85
C VAL A 569 -9.76 5.39 33.57
N THR A 570 -11.03 5.12 33.89
CA THR A 570 -11.88 6.04 34.65
C THR A 570 -11.31 6.28 36.06
N LEU A 571 -10.85 5.23 36.72
CA LEU A 571 -10.19 5.32 38.02
C LEU A 571 -8.91 6.16 37.95
N PHE A 572 -8.08 5.94 36.91
CA PHE A 572 -6.90 6.76 36.65
C PHE A 572 -7.25 8.26 36.49
N PHE A 573 -8.26 8.60 35.68
CA PHE A 573 -8.63 10.00 35.48
C PHE A 573 -9.17 10.67 36.76
N LYS A 574 -9.88 9.90 37.60
CA LYS A 574 -10.35 10.36 38.90
C LYS A 574 -9.20 10.63 39.87
N ASP A 575 -8.23 9.70 39.96
CA ASP A 575 -7.08 9.85 40.86
C ASP A 575 -6.10 10.93 40.39
N SER A 576 -5.83 11.01 39.09
CA SER A 576 -4.94 12.02 38.51
C SER A 576 -5.47 13.44 38.67
N LEU A 577 -6.78 13.68 38.53
CA LEU A 577 -7.37 15.01 38.80
C LEU A 577 -7.19 15.44 40.26
N ARG A 578 -7.36 14.52 41.21
CA ARG A 578 -7.13 14.79 42.64
C ARG A 578 -5.66 15.13 42.91
N LEU A 579 -4.73 14.33 42.36
CA LEU A 579 -3.29 14.55 42.52
C LEU A 579 -2.84 15.87 41.87
N MET A 580 -3.33 16.19 40.67
CA MET A 580 -3.03 17.46 40.02
C MET A 580 -3.57 18.66 40.81
N GLY A 581 -4.77 18.57 41.38
CA GLY A 581 -5.30 19.63 42.25
C GLY A 581 -4.46 19.87 43.51
N ASN A 582 -3.92 18.79 44.10
CA ASN A 582 -3.00 18.89 45.23
C ASN A 582 -1.65 19.52 44.84
N ILE A 583 -1.16 19.23 43.63
CA ILE A 583 0.07 19.84 43.09
C ILE A 583 -0.15 21.32 42.79
N ASP A 584 -1.28 21.71 42.19
CA ASP A 584 -1.65 23.12 42.00
C ASP A 584 -1.62 23.89 43.33
N HIS A 585 -2.29 23.36 44.35
CA HIS A 585 -2.32 24.00 45.66
C HIS A 585 -0.93 24.08 46.34
N ALA A 586 -0.09 23.07 46.14
CA ALA A 586 1.29 23.08 46.62
C ALA A 586 2.19 24.05 45.83
N LEU A 587 1.91 24.27 44.55
CA LEU A 587 2.63 25.22 43.71
C LEU A 587 2.28 26.70 44.04
N GLU A 588 1.08 26.96 44.53
CA GLU A 588 0.60 28.29 44.93
C GLU A 588 1.08 28.74 46.32
N LYS A 589 1.54 27.82 47.16
CA LYS A 589 1.96 28.11 48.54
C LYS A 589 3.43 28.54 48.60
N PHE A 590 3.72 29.62 49.32
CA PHE A 590 5.08 30.14 49.51
C PHE A 590 5.49 30.14 51.00
N PRO A 591 6.73 29.72 51.35
CA PRO A 591 7.76 29.14 50.48
C PRO A 591 7.37 27.73 49.99
N GLN A 592 7.92 27.34 48.85
CA GLN A 592 7.54 26.12 48.16
C GLN A 592 8.22 24.89 48.79
N ASP A 593 7.43 23.86 49.08
CA ASP A 593 7.90 22.60 49.67
C ASP A 593 8.19 21.59 48.56
N PHE A 594 9.45 21.55 48.12
CA PHE A 594 9.88 20.72 46.98
C PHE A 594 9.83 19.22 47.27
N ASP A 595 10.07 18.79 48.52
CA ASP A 595 9.93 17.39 48.93
C ASP A 595 8.48 16.92 48.82
N ARG A 596 7.54 17.78 49.22
CA ARG A 596 6.12 17.50 49.08
C ARG A 596 5.67 17.50 47.61
N LEU A 597 6.23 18.36 46.77
CA LEU A 597 5.96 18.37 45.32
C LEU A 597 6.52 17.11 44.63
N ASP A 598 7.74 16.67 44.97
CA ASP A 598 8.32 15.43 44.45
C ASP A 598 7.47 14.20 44.84
N SER A 599 7.00 14.16 46.08
CA SER A 599 6.12 13.08 46.55
C SER A 599 4.81 13.01 45.76
N LEU A 600 4.15 14.16 45.53
CA LEU A 600 2.87 14.23 44.81
C LEU A 600 3.02 13.89 43.32
N ILE A 601 4.07 14.39 42.66
CA ILE A 601 4.32 14.08 41.24
C ILE A 601 4.79 12.63 41.05
N HIS A 602 5.50 12.06 42.03
CA HIS A 602 5.87 10.64 42.01
C HIS A 602 4.64 9.74 42.07
N GLN A 603 3.64 10.09 42.90
CA GLN A 603 2.35 9.39 42.93
C GLN A 603 1.62 9.52 41.58
N LEU A 604 1.63 10.71 40.96
CA LEU A 604 1.01 10.93 39.65
C LEU A 604 1.71 10.12 38.54
N LYS A 605 3.04 10.03 38.58
CA LYS A 605 3.85 9.19 37.68
C LYS A 605 3.53 7.70 37.83
N GLY A 606 3.34 7.24 39.07
CA GLY A 606 2.92 5.87 39.37
C GLY A 606 1.54 5.55 38.79
N SER A 607 0.58 6.46 39.02
CA SER A 607 -0.77 6.35 38.44
C SER A 607 -0.73 6.35 36.90
N ALA A 608 0.04 7.24 36.27
CA ALA A 608 0.22 7.26 34.82
C ALA A 608 0.85 5.96 34.27
N SER A 609 1.79 5.37 35.02
CA SER A 609 2.41 4.10 34.63
C SER A 609 1.44 2.92 34.66
N SER A 610 0.45 2.95 35.57
CA SER A 610 -0.53 1.86 35.73
C SER A 610 -1.48 1.69 34.54
N ILE A 611 -1.62 2.69 33.68
CA ILE A 611 -2.41 2.63 32.44
C ILE A 611 -1.55 2.77 31.18
N GLY A 612 -0.22 2.75 31.32
CA GLY A 612 0.71 2.93 30.21
C GLY A 612 0.75 4.35 29.62
N ALA A 613 0.39 5.41 30.35
CA ALA A 613 0.38 6.80 29.86
C ALA A 613 1.80 7.40 29.67
N ALA A 614 2.49 6.95 28.62
CA ALA A 614 3.92 7.18 28.37
C ALA A 614 4.32 8.66 28.35
N LYS A 615 3.58 9.52 27.64
CA LYS A 615 3.90 10.95 27.55
C LYS A 615 3.76 11.67 28.88
N MET A 616 2.69 11.36 29.61
CA MET A 616 2.43 11.95 30.92
C MET A 616 3.48 11.49 31.94
N LYS A 617 3.89 10.22 31.91
CA LYS A 617 4.98 9.65 32.72
C LYS A 617 6.33 10.34 32.44
N ASN A 618 6.63 10.63 31.18
CA ASN A 618 7.87 11.32 30.78
C ASN A 618 7.90 12.75 31.32
N GLU A 619 6.83 13.52 31.15
CA GLU A 619 6.74 14.88 31.68
C GLU A 619 6.75 14.91 33.22
N CYS A 620 6.13 13.93 33.90
CA CYS A 620 6.27 13.80 35.36
C CYS A 620 7.72 13.55 35.78
N THR A 621 8.54 12.86 34.97
CA THR A 621 9.95 12.65 35.27
C THR A 621 10.75 13.95 35.13
N VAL A 622 10.47 14.73 34.09
CA VAL A 622 11.07 16.06 33.90
C VAL A 622 10.71 17.02 35.03
N PHE A 623 9.47 16.97 35.54
CA PHE A 623 9.05 17.78 36.68
C PHE A 623 9.88 17.46 37.94
N ARG A 624 10.14 16.17 38.22
CA ARG A 624 10.96 15.74 39.36
C ARG A 624 12.39 16.26 39.30
N ASP A 625 12.99 16.26 38.11
CA ASP A 625 14.33 16.83 37.90
C ASP A 625 14.38 18.34 38.24
N PHE A 626 13.24 19.05 38.17
CA PHE A 626 13.14 20.44 38.60
C PHE A 626 12.87 20.59 40.10
N CYS A 627 12.19 19.63 40.74
CA CYS A 627 12.07 19.57 42.20
C CYS A 627 13.43 19.34 42.86
N ASP A 628 14.23 18.41 42.34
CA ASP A 628 15.59 18.11 42.84
C ASP A 628 16.55 19.31 42.73
N LYS A 629 16.27 20.23 41.81
CA LYS A 629 17.04 21.46 41.57
C LYS A 629 16.43 22.69 42.24
N GLU A 630 15.38 22.51 43.05
CA GLU A 630 14.61 23.58 43.70
C GLU A 630 14.16 24.69 42.73
N ASN A 631 13.86 24.32 41.48
CA ASN A 631 13.54 25.25 40.40
C ASN A 631 12.03 25.42 40.23
N GLN A 632 11.48 26.42 40.91
CA GLN A 632 10.06 26.77 40.88
C GLN A 632 9.51 27.02 39.47
N GLU A 633 10.21 27.81 38.65
CA GLU A 633 9.75 28.17 37.30
C GLU A 633 9.79 26.97 36.34
N GLY A 634 10.74 26.06 36.54
CA GLY A 634 10.81 24.78 35.84
C GLY A 634 9.66 23.85 36.21
N CYS A 635 9.35 23.75 37.51
CA CYS A 635 8.22 22.98 38.02
C CYS A 635 6.89 23.47 37.42
N ILE A 636 6.61 24.77 37.50
CA ILE A 636 5.35 25.35 36.96
C ILE A 636 5.21 25.06 35.44
N ARG A 637 6.28 25.24 34.66
CA ARG A 637 6.26 24.98 33.21
C ARG A 637 6.06 23.51 32.88
N SER A 638 6.75 22.62 33.58
CA SER A 638 6.61 21.17 33.37
C SER A 638 5.21 20.70 33.80
N PHE A 639 4.63 21.25 34.87
CA PHE A 639 3.29 20.88 35.29
C PHE A 639 2.20 21.32 34.30
N GLN A 640 2.35 22.47 33.67
CA GLN A 640 1.46 22.88 32.58
C GLN A 640 1.50 21.91 31.40
N LYS A 641 2.66 21.32 31.09
CA LYS A 641 2.77 20.26 30.09
C LYS A 641 2.09 18.97 30.55
N VAL A 642 2.26 18.58 31.82
CA VAL A 642 1.55 17.41 32.40
C VAL A 642 0.03 17.58 32.27
N LYS A 643 -0.52 18.75 32.58
CA LYS A 643 -1.96 19.05 32.40
C LYS A 643 -2.40 18.95 30.94
N LYS A 644 -1.58 19.44 30.01
CA LYS A 644 -1.87 19.38 28.57
C LYS A 644 -1.89 17.94 28.05
N GLU A 645 -0.89 17.14 28.41
CA GLU A 645 -0.82 15.73 28.01
C GLU A 645 -1.95 14.91 28.66
N HIS A 646 -2.33 15.23 29.90
CA HIS A 646 -3.49 14.62 30.57
C HIS A 646 -4.80 14.90 29.82
N ALA A 647 -5.07 16.17 29.46
CA ALA A 647 -6.27 16.55 28.70
C ALA A 647 -6.31 15.90 27.30
N CYS A 648 -5.16 15.85 26.62
CA CYS A 648 -5.04 15.22 25.30
C CYS A 648 -5.25 13.70 25.36
N LEU A 649 -4.66 13.04 26.36
CA LEU A 649 -4.85 11.60 26.58
C LEU A 649 -6.31 11.28 26.88
N ARG A 650 -6.97 12.10 27.71
CA ARG A 650 -8.39 11.96 28.03
C ARG A 650 -9.27 12.01 26.78
N GLN A 651 -9.09 13.02 25.95
CA GLN A 651 -9.84 13.17 24.70
C GLN A 651 -9.63 11.98 23.75
N LYS A 652 -8.40 11.46 23.66
CA LYS A 652 -8.07 10.32 22.80
C LYS A 652 -8.65 9.00 23.31
N LEU A 653 -8.60 8.76 24.62
CA LEU A 653 -9.18 7.57 25.25
C LEU A 653 -10.72 7.62 25.26
N GLU A 654 -11.34 8.79 25.42
CA GLU A 654 -12.78 8.96 25.27
C GLU A 654 -13.23 8.61 23.85
N ASN A 655 -12.52 9.11 22.82
CA ASN A 655 -12.76 8.73 21.43
C ASN A 655 -12.53 7.24 21.17
N TYR A 656 -11.52 6.66 21.81
CA TYR A 656 -11.24 5.23 21.73
C TYR A 656 -12.40 4.39 22.26
N PHE A 657 -12.87 4.68 23.48
CA PHE A 657 -13.95 3.93 24.10
C PHE A 657 -15.25 4.10 23.34
N GLN A 658 -15.52 5.28 22.78
CA GLN A 658 -16.68 5.50 21.91
C GLN A 658 -16.63 4.67 20.63
N LEU A 659 -15.45 4.52 20.00
CA LEU A 659 -15.28 3.72 18.79
C LEU A 659 -15.15 2.22 19.07
N SER A 660 -14.68 1.82 20.25
CA SER A 660 -14.60 0.41 20.68
C SER A 660 -15.95 -0.19 21.09
N LYS A 661 -16.95 0.67 21.33
CA LYS A 661 -18.35 0.29 21.55
C LYS A 661 -19.10 -0.04 20.25
N VAL A 662 -18.44 0.06 19.09
CA VAL A 662 -18.97 -0.45 17.81
C VAL A 662 -18.96 -2.00 17.84
N PRO A 663 -20.08 -2.70 17.56
CA PRO A 663 -20.21 -4.12 17.87
C PRO A 663 -19.25 -5.04 17.08
N LYS A 664 -18.52 -5.90 17.81
CA LYS A 664 -17.73 -7.02 17.28
C LYS A 664 -18.61 -7.98 16.48
N SER A 665 -18.33 -8.09 15.18
CA SER A 665 -18.84 -9.13 14.27
C SER A 665 -20.36 -9.30 14.16
N MET A 666 -20.79 -9.33 12.91
CA MET A 666 -22.14 -9.58 12.43
C MET A 666 -22.57 -11.03 12.70
N ASP A 667 -22.89 -11.36 13.96
CA ASP A 667 -23.62 -12.60 14.33
C ASP A 667 -24.33 -12.53 15.72
N GLN A 668 -24.39 -11.36 16.37
CA GLN A 668 -25.18 -11.16 17.60
C GLN A 668 -26.21 -10.02 17.56
N ILE A 669 -26.48 -9.40 16.41
CA ILE A 669 -27.73 -8.62 16.26
C ILE A 669 -28.84 -9.61 15.89
N GLN A 670 -29.33 -10.31 16.90
CA GLN A 670 -30.73 -10.69 16.90
C GLN A 670 -31.49 -9.56 17.60
N THR A 671 -32.12 -8.74 16.75
CA THR A 671 -33.30 -7.92 17.05
C THR A 671 -33.15 -6.74 18.03
N GLU A 672 -32.53 -5.65 17.59
CA GLU A 672 -33.18 -4.35 17.77
C GLU A 672 -33.76 -3.92 16.43
N LYS A 673 -35.07 -3.68 16.42
CA LYS A 673 -35.86 -3.42 15.22
C LYS A 673 -35.53 -2.00 14.75
N ALA A 674 -35.17 -1.82 13.47
CA ALA A 674 -35.04 -0.49 12.87
C ALA A 674 -36.31 0.32 13.19
N TRP A 675 -36.14 1.56 13.67
CA TRP A 675 -37.27 2.43 13.98
C TRP A 675 -37.93 2.82 12.67
N GLN A 676 -39.20 2.46 12.54
CA GLN A 676 -40.01 2.81 11.39
C GLN A 676 -41.24 3.55 11.91
N GLY A 677 -41.28 4.84 11.63
CA GLY A 677 -42.34 5.70 12.12
C GLY A 677 -42.95 6.54 11.01
N LYS A 678 -44.15 7.04 11.28
CA LYS A 678 -44.81 8.04 10.44
C LYS A 678 -45.42 9.13 11.32
N ALA A 679 -45.17 10.37 10.95
CA ALA A 679 -45.84 11.54 11.48
C ALA A 679 -46.82 12.06 10.43
N MET A 680 -48.03 12.44 10.86
CA MET A 680 -49.10 12.85 9.94
C MET A 680 -49.85 14.06 10.48
N ALA A 681 -50.16 15.04 9.64
CA ALA A 681 -51.00 16.17 9.99
C ALA A 681 -52.00 16.48 8.87
N THR A 682 -53.24 16.80 9.25
CA THR A 682 -54.36 17.00 8.31
C THR A 682 -54.57 18.50 8.08
N LEU A 683 -54.64 18.91 6.81
CA LEU A 683 -55.03 20.24 6.37
C LEU A 683 -56.47 20.16 5.81
N PRO A 684 -57.50 20.46 6.61
CA PRO A 684 -58.89 20.27 6.21
C PRO A 684 -59.32 21.16 5.04
N ARG A 685 -58.63 22.29 4.77
CA ARG A 685 -59.05 23.28 3.76
C ARG A 685 -58.10 23.44 2.57
N THR A 686 -57.04 22.64 2.50
CA THR A 686 -55.97 22.79 1.49
C THR A 686 -55.82 21.53 0.64
N THR A 687 -55.82 21.68 -0.68
CA THR A 687 -55.61 20.54 -1.61
C THR A 687 -54.17 20.04 -1.56
N ALA A 688 -53.97 18.76 -1.88
CA ALA A 688 -52.64 18.16 -1.90
C ALA A 688 -51.69 18.88 -2.88
N ASP A 689 -52.20 19.34 -4.03
CA ASP A 689 -51.42 20.11 -5.01
C ASP A 689 -51.03 21.50 -4.49
N ALA A 690 -51.94 22.18 -3.79
CA ALA A 690 -51.65 23.49 -3.21
C ALA A 690 -50.61 23.38 -2.09
N ALA A 691 -50.73 22.38 -1.21
CA ALA A 691 -49.73 22.10 -0.18
C ALA A 691 -48.37 21.70 -0.80
N TRP A 692 -48.38 20.84 -1.83
CA TRP A 692 -47.16 20.40 -2.50
C TRP A 692 -46.43 21.55 -3.21
N SER A 693 -47.15 22.51 -3.80
CA SER A 693 -46.54 23.67 -4.46
C SER A 693 -45.66 24.52 -3.54
N LEU A 694 -45.93 24.49 -2.22
CA LEU A 694 -45.13 25.18 -1.21
C LEU A 694 -43.98 24.30 -0.68
N LEU A 695 -44.16 22.98 -0.65
CA LEU A 695 -43.22 22.02 -0.07
C LEU A 695 -42.26 21.38 -1.07
N SER A 696 -42.53 21.48 -2.38
CA SER A 696 -41.74 20.86 -3.45
C SER A 696 -40.32 21.39 -3.56
N THR A 697 -40.08 22.62 -3.09
CA THR A 697 -38.76 23.25 -3.07
C THR A 697 -37.93 22.70 -1.91
N PHE A 698 -37.11 21.68 -2.19
CA PHE A 698 -36.33 20.94 -1.20
C PHE A 698 -35.43 21.85 -0.35
N SER A 699 -34.83 22.89 -0.93
CA SER A 699 -33.97 23.86 -0.23
C SER A 699 -34.72 24.86 0.68
N SER A 700 -36.06 24.89 0.68
CA SER A 700 -36.85 25.92 1.40
C SER A 700 -37.72 25.38 2.54
N ILE A 701 -37.47 24.15 3.00
CA ILE A 701 -38.30 23.49 4.03
C ILE A 701 -38.36 24.25 5.37
N HIS A 702 -37.30 24.99 5.73
CA HIS A 702 -37.22 25.83 6.94
C HIS A 702 -38.33 26.89 7.04
N ARG A 703 -38.91 27.32 5.91
CA ARG A 703 -40.04 28.26 5.90
C ARG A 703 -41.28 27.65 6.56
N TRP A 704 -41.42 26.34 6.42
CA TRP A 704 -42.60 25.59 6.83
C TRP A 704 -42.36 24.79 8.11
N TYR A 705 -41.15 24.31 8.37
CA TYR A 705 -40.82 23.53 9.56
C TYR A 705 -40.25 24.41 10.69
N PRO A 706 -40.95 24.61 11.83
CA PRO A 706 -40.60 25.67 12.80
C PRO A 706 -39.27 25.52 13.53
N SER A 707 -38.78 24.29 13.77
CA SER A 707 -37.52 24.06 14.48
C SER A 707 -36.28 24.21 13.59
N LEU A 708 -36.48 24.39 12.28
CA LEU A 708 -35.41 24.68 11.34
C LEU A 708 -35.31 26.19 11.14
N HIS A 709 -34.19 26.77 11.55
CA HIS A 709 -33.90 28.19 11.35
C HIS A 709 -33.20 28.43 10.01
N THR A 710 -32.29 27.53 9.64
CA THR A 710 -31.48 27.65 8.43
C THR A 710 -31.71 26.44 7.55
N CYS A 711 -32.01 26.66 6.27
CA CYS A 711 -31.90 25.62 5.25
C CYS A 711 -31.41 26.22 3.93
N CYS A 712 -30.29 25.71 3.41
CA CYS A 712 -29.68 26.18 2.17
C CYS A 712 -29.10 25.02 1.35
N LEU A 713 -29.09 25.18 0.03
CA LEU A 713 -28.49 24.21 -0.88
C LEU A 713 -26.96 24.34 -0.84
N ILE A 714 -26.25 23.25 -0.56
CA ILE A 714 -24.79 23.22 -0.48
C ILE A 714 -24.14 22.53 -1.68
N SER A 715 -24.86 21.64 -2.37
CA SER A 715 -24.38 20.95 -3.57
C SER A 715 -25.54 20.54 -4.49
N GLY A 716 -25.32 20.55 -5.80
CA GLY A 716 -26.31 20.16 -6.80
C GLY A 716 -27.33 21.24 -7.17
N THR A 717 -28.38 20.86 -7.90
CA THR A 717 -29.49 21.73 -8.31
C THR A 717 -30.74 21.35 -7.51
N ASP A 718 -31.44 22.33 -6.93
CA ASP A 718 -32.63 22.07 -6.11
C ASP A 718 -33.70 21.29 -6.88
N GLY A 719 -34.29 20.27 -6.25
CA GLY A 719 -35.27 19.38 -6.88
C GLY A 719 -34.72 18.27 -7.79
N HIS A 720 -33.40 18.18 -8.00
CA HIS A 720 -32.77 17.06 -8.72
C HIS A 720 -32.14 16.03 -7.75
N PRO A 721 -32.34 14.72 -7.96
CA PRO A 721 -31.64 13.68 -7.18
C PRO A 721 -30.13 13.87 -7.13
N GLY A 722 -29.54 13.69 -5.95
CA GLY A 722 -28.13 13.93 -5.65
C GLY A 722 -27.78 15.34 -5.17
N CYS A 723 -28.76 16.26 -5.08
CA CYS A 723 -28.54 17.56 -4.45
C CYS A 723 -28.56 17.44 -2.92
N VAL A 724 -27.76 18.28 -2.24
CA VAL A 724 -27.58 18.24 -0.78
C VAL A 724 -27.96 19.58 -0.18
N ARG A 725 -28.83 19.56 0.84
CA ARG A 725 -29.19 20.73 1.65
C ARG A 725 -28.55 20.65 3.04
N TYR A 726 -28.12 21.78 3.58
CA TYR A 726 -27.74 21.93 4.98
C TYR A 726 -28.93 22.48 5.76
N CYS A 727 -29.38 21.79 6.80
CA CYS A 727 -30.45 22.19 7.70
C CYS A 727 -29.92 22.36 9.12
N ALA A 728 -30.28 23.45 9.80
CA ALA A 728 -29.88 23.67 11.19
C ALA A 728 -30.97 24.37 12.03
N SER A 729 -31.03 24.02 13.32
CA SER A 729 -31.86 24.70 14.31
C SER A 729 -31.27 26.06 14.70
N ALA A 730 -32.07 26.91 15.33
CA ALA A 730 -31.54 28.10 15.99
C ALA A 730 -30.57 27.69 17.12
N PRO A 731 -29.49 28.46 17.38
CA PRO A 731 -28.65 28.27 18.55
C PRO A 731 -29.46 28.53 19.83
N GLU A 732 -29.29 27.68 20.86
CA GLU A 732 -29.91 27.88 22.16
C GLU A 732 -29.14 28.95 22.96
N ASP A 733 -29.85 29.80 23.72
CA ASP A 733 -29.27 30.89 24.54
C ASP A 733 -28.25 30.40 25.61
N ASP A 734 -28.27 29.10 25.93
CA ASP A 734 -27.40 28.46 26.94
C ASP A 734 -26.02 28.04 26.42
N GLY A 735 -25.64 28.44 25.20
CA GLY A 735 -24.32 28.14 24.62
C GLY A 735 -24.15 26.71 24.10
N LYS A 736 -25.25 25.95 23.96
CA LYS A 736 -25.23 24.65 23.26
C LYS A 736 -25.18 24.84 21.73
N PRO A 737 -24.40 24.03 21.00
CA PRO A 737 -24.31 24.12 19.56
C PRO A 737 -25.66 23.81 18.88
N SER A 738 -25.96 24.45 17.76
CA SER A 738 -27.15 24.14 16.96
C SER A 738 -27.11 22.71 16.45
N LEU A 739 -28.26 22.04 16.44
CA LEU A 739 -28.42 20.75 15.78
C LEU A 739 -28.45 20.99 14.27
N TRP A 740 -27.73 20.19 13.50
CA TRP A 740 -27.61 20.31 12.05
C TRP A 740 -27.54 18.95 11.35
N ALA A 741 -28.02 18.91 10.11
CA ALA A 741 -27.90 17.79 9.19
C ALA A 741 -27.66 18.26 7.74
N ASN A 742 -26.81 17.52 7.04
CA ASN A 742 -26.69 17.51 5.58
C ASN A 742 -27.61 16.42 5.04
N GLU A 743 -28.58 16.82 4.23
CA GLU A 743 -29.61 15.92 3.70
C GLU A 743 -29.49 15.84 2.18
N GLU A 744 -29.27 14.63 1.66
CA GLU A 744 -29.17 14.33 0.23
C GLU A 744 -30.50 13.85 -0.33
N LEU A 745 -30.96 14.51 -1.39
CA LEU A 745 -32.19 14.18 -2.10
C LEU A 745 -32.00 12.90 -2.93
N LEU A 746 -32.74 11.83 -2.63
CA LEU A 746 -32.62 10.55 -3.33
C LEU A 746 -33.57 10.45 -4.53
N HIS A 747 -34.81 10.90 -4.36
CA HIS A 747 -35.84 10.79 -5.39
C HIS A 747 -36.91 11.86 -5.21
N VAL A 748 -37.44 12.38 -6.31
CA VAL A 748 -38.61 13.28 -6.33
C VAL A 748 -39.66 12.67 -7.24
N ASP A 749 -40.86 12.47 -6.70
CA ASP A 749 -42.05 12.07 -7.43
C ASP A 749 -43.02 13.26 -7.47
N ALA A 750 -42.99 14.00 -8.56
CA ALA A 750 -43.83 15.19 -8.73
C ALA A 750 -45.32 14.84 -8.85
N ASP A 751 -45.65 13.73 -9.51
CA ASP A 751 -47.02 13.26 -9.71
C ASP A 751 -47.60 12.66 -8.42
N GLY A 752 -46.77 11.95 -7.66
CA GLY A 752 -47.09 11.43 -6.33
C GLY A 752 -46.97 12.46 -5.20
N ARG A 753 -46.57 13.71 -5.51
CA ARG A 753 -46.36 14.82 -4.55
C ARG A 753 -45.50 14.41 -3.36
N SER A 754 -44.35 13.80 -3.64
CA SER A 754 -43.43 13.32 -2.61
C SER A 754 -41.97 13.45 -2.98
N TYR A 755 -41.11 13.54 -1.98
CA TYR A 755 -39.67 13.38 -2.16
C TYR A 755 -39.07 12.54 -1.03
N ARG A 756 -38.01 11.79 -1.36
CA ARG A 756 -37.25 10.97 -0.43
C ARG A 756 -35.83 11.51 -0.31
N TYR A 757 -35.31 11.59 0.90
CA TYR A 757 -33.95 12.02 1.19
C TYR A 757 -33.30 11.16 2.27
N ARG A 758 -31.97 11.15 2.33
CA ARG A 758 -31.20 10.57 3.44
C ARG A 758 -30.42 11.65 4.16
N VAL A 759 -30.15 11.43 5.44
CA VAL A 759 -29.15 12.21 6.16
C VAL A 759 -27.77 11.64 5.81
N ALA A 760 -26.91 12.47 5.25
CA ALA A 760 -25.56 12.10 4.82
C ALA A 760 -24.51 12.40 5.90
N ASP A 761 -24.73 13.45 6.71
CA ASP A 761 -23.86 13.87 7.80
C ASP A 761 -24.68 14.73 8.79
N ASN A 762 -24.43 14.62 10.09
CA ASN A 762 -25.19 15.35 11.13
C ASN A 762 -24.49 15.30 12.49
N ASN A 763 -24.87 16.20 13.40
CA ASN A 763 -24.47 16.14 14.82
C ASN A 763 -25.60 15.65 15.75
N MET A 764 -26.64 15.01 15.19
CA MET A 764 -27.82 14.49 15.91
C MET A 764 -27.69 13.00 16.27
N GLY A 765 -26.64 12.32 15.80
CA GLY A 765 -26.44 10.88 16.02
C GLY A 765 -27.28 9.99 15.09
N LEU A 766 -27.72 10.52 13.95
CA LEU A 766 -28.43 9.75 12.92
C LEU A 766 -27.40 9.03 12.02
N GLU A 767 -27.23 7.72 12.18
CA GLU A 767 -26.28 6.94 11.37
C GLU A 767 -26.89 6.55 10.01
N ARG A 768 -27.99 5.77 10.05
CA ARG A 768 -28.82 5.48 8.88
C ARG A 768 -30.19 6.08 9.10
N TYR A 769 -30.49 7.19 8.43
CA TYR A 769 -31.80 7.81 8.42
C TYR A 769 -32.23 8.13 6.99
N GLU A 770 -33.37 7.59 6.59
CA GLU A 770 -34.06 7.94 5.35
C GLU A 770 -35.48 8.39 5.67
N ALA A 771 -35.93 9.45 4.99
CA ALA A 771 -37.29 9.92 5.17
C ALA A 771 -37.93 10.30 3.84
N THR A 772 -39.26 10.14 3.80
CA THR A 772 -40.11 10.53 2.68
C THR A 772 -41.15 11.51 3.19
N LEU A 773 -41.19 12.71 2.60
CA LEU A 773 -42.24 13.69 2.81
C LEU A 773 -43.22 13.64 1.64
N SER A 774 -44.52 13.58 1.93
CA SER A 774 -45.56 13.53 0.90
C SER A 774 -46.82 14.30 1.29
N ALA A 775 -47.53 14.83 0.29
CA ALA A 775 -48.85 15.43 0.44
C ALA A 775 -49.92 14.54 -0.22
N VAL A 776 -50.78 13.93 0.59
CA VAL A 776 -51.76 12.92 0.15
C VAL A 776 -53.18 13.48 0.25
N PRO A 777 -54.03 13.36 -0.78
CA PRO A 777 -55.44 13.77 -0.69
C PRO A 777 -56.21 12.95 0.36
N LEU A 778 -57.17 13.57 1.05
CA LEU A 778 -58.09 12.82 1.92
C LEU A 778 -59.04 11.95 1.07
N PRO A 779 -59.37 10.73 1.50
CA PRO A 779 -60.32 9.87 0.79
C PRO A 779 -61.71 10.50 0.75
N ASP A 780 -62.35 10.49 -0.42
CA ASP A 780 -63.62 11.14 -0.72
C ASP A 780 -64.75 10.70 0.23
N GLY A 781 -65.06 11.55 1.21
CA GLY A 781 -66.22 11.47 2.10
C GLY A 781 -66.71 12.88 2.41
N GLU A 782 -67.78 13.28 1.72
CA GLU A 782 -68.60 14.49 1.89
C GLU A 782 -67.96 15.69 2.62
N GLY A 783 -67.27 16.54 1.83
CA GLY A 783 -67.12 17.96 2.15
C GLY A 783 -65.74 18.42 2.62
N GLY A 784 -64.73 18.40 1.75
CA GLY A 784 -63.52 19.21 1.93
C GLY A 784 -62.39 18.81 1.00
N ALA A 785 -61.87 19.77 0.23
CA ALA A 785 -60.70 19.62 -0.64
C ALA A 785 -59.39 19.57 0.18
N GLY A 786 -59.36 18.78 1.26
CA GLY A 786 -58.27 18.71 2.22
C GLY A 786 -57.20 17.68 1.85
N CYS A 787 -56.04 17.78 2.49
CA CYS A 787 -54.93 16.84 2.32
C CYS A 787 -54.28 16.49 3.66
N GLN A 788 -53.46 15.46 3.65
CA GLN A 788 -52.66 15.01 4.78
C GLN A 788 -51.18 15.10 4.39
N LEU A 789 -50.39 15.77 5.21
CA LEU A 789 -48.93 15.72 5.12
C LEU A 789 -48.46 14.49 5.87
N GLU A 790 -47.74 13.61 5.18
CA GLU A 790 -47.13 12.43 5.77
C GLU A 790 -45.60 12.53 5.70
N TRP A 791 -44.95 12.36 6.85
CA TRP A 791 -43.51 12.25 6.99
C TRP A 791 -43.17 10.86 7.52
N ARG A 792 -42.71 9.99 6.63
CA ARG A 792 -42.33 8.61 6.97
C ARG A 792 -40.83 8.52 7.08
N PHE A 793 -40.32 7.82 8.09
CA PHE A 793 -38.89 7.63 8.26
C PHE A 793 -38.54 6.18 8.60
N GLU A 794 -37.33 5.81 8.21
CA GLU A 794 -36.66 4.60 8.66
C GLU A 794 -35.30 5.03 9.23
N SER A 795 -35.07 4.70 10.49
CA SER A 795 -33.87 5.09 11.22
C SER A 795 -33.31 3.92 12.03
N ASP A 796 -31.99 3.87 12.13
CA ASP A 796 -31.37 3.14 13.24
C ASP A 796 -31.74 3.83 14.58
N PRO A 797 -31.79 3.09 15.70
CA PRO A 797 -32.07 3.66 17.01
C PRO A 797 -31.13 4.84 17.34
N VAL A 798 -31.72 5.99 17.66
CA VAL A 798 -30.95 7.22 17.91
C VAL A 798 -30.55 7.27 19.37
N GLN A 799 -29.25 7.35 19.64
CA GLN A 799 -28.71 7.33 21.01
C GLN A 799 -29.30 8.47 21.85
N GLY A 800 -29.90 8.15 22.99
CA GLY A 800 -30.54 9.11 23.89
C GLY A 800 -32.02 9.41 23.59
N TRP A 801 -32.60 8.77 22.58
CA TRP A 801 -34.03 8.86 22.25
C TRP A 801 -34.74 7.51 22.47
N THR A 802 -36.06 7.57 22.64
CA THR A 802 -36.94 6.40 22.49
C THR A 802 -37.66 6.49 21.14
N GLU A 803 -38.04 5.37 20.54
CA GLU A 803 -38.80 5.36 19.26
C GLU A 803 -40.06 6.23 19.37
N GLU A 804 -40.81 6.07 20.47
CA GLU A 804 -42.00 6.86 20.77
C GLU A 804 -41.68 8.35 20.94
N GLY A 805 -40.58 8.69 21.61
CA GLY A 805 -40.15 10.08 21.81
C GLY A 805 -39.71 10.75 20.50
N PHE A 806 -39.04 10.00 19.63
CA PHE A 806 -38.60 10.47 18.31
C PHE A 806 -39.78 10.66 17.36
N VAL A 807 -40.73 9.73 17.35
CA VAL A 807 -41.99 9.87 16.60
C VAL A 807 -42.81 11.05 17.12
N ALA A 808 -42.91 11.25 18.45
CA ALA A 808 -43.60 12.39 19.03
C ALA A 808 -42.97 13.73 18.65
N TYR A 809 -41.63 13.79 18.60
CA TYR A 809 -40.90 14.97 18.13
C TYR A 809 -41.21 15.31 16.67
N LEU A 810 -41.15 14.32 15.78
CA LEU A 810 -41.51 14.50 14.37
C LEU A 810 -43.00 14.88 14.20
N GLN A 811 -43.89 14.25 14.97
CA GLN A 811 -45.32 14.54 14.96
C GLN A 811 -45.62 16.00 15.35
N ALA A 812 -44.94 16.54 16.36
CA ALA A 812 -45.08 17.94 16.76
C ALA A 812 -44.62 18.90 15.65
N GLY A 813 -43.49 18.59 14.99
CA GLY A 813 -42.97 19.40 13.88
C GLY A 813 -43.85 19.37 12.63
N VAL A 814 -44.37 18.20 12.26
CA VAL A 814 -45.28 18.05 11.11
C VAL A 814 -46.63 18.73 11.36
N ALA A 815 -47.16 18.69 12.58
CA ALA A 815 -48.38 19.41 12.94
C ALA A 815 -48.22 20.93 12.79
N ALA A 816 -47.15 21.49 13.33
CA ALA A 816 -46.88 22.92 13.22
C ALA A 816 -46.54 23.34 11.77
N MET A 817 -45.93 22.45 10.99
CA MET A 817 -45.74 22.65 9.55
C MET A 817 -47.07 22.72 8.80
N ALA A 818 -48.02 21.84 9.10
CA ALA A 818 -49.35 21.87 8.50
C ALA A 818 -50.09 23.18 8.81
N GLU A 819 -50.05 23.68 10.05
CA GLU A 819 -50.65 24.97 10.41
C GLU A 819 -50.06 26.14 9.62
N ARG A 820 -48.73 26.19 9.46
CA ARG A 820 -48.06 27.24 8.66
C ARG A 820 -48.43 27.19 7.19
N VAL A 821 -48.53 25.99 6.62
CA VAL A 821 -48.93 25.77 5.22
C VAL A 821 -50.40 26.18 5.02
N GLU A 822 -51.29 25.83 5.95
CA GLU A 822 -52.72 26.18 5.87
C GLU A 822 -52.97 27.69 6.08
N GLU A 823 -52.20 28.35 6.96
CA GLU A 823 -52.27 29.80 7.16
C GLU A 823 -51.78 30.57 5.92
N ALA A 824 -50.68 30.13 5.30
CA ALA A 824 -50.13 30.78 4.11
C ALA A 824 -51.07 30.73 2.89
N LEU A 825 -51.99 29.78 2.86
CA LEU A 825 -52.98 29.59 1.81
C LEU A 825 -54.37 30.13 2.19
N ARG A 826 -54.51 30.77 3.35
CA ARG A 826 -55.78 31.38 3.79
C ARG A 826 -56.05 32.66 2.98
N PRO A 827 -57.27 32.87 2.46
CA PRO A 827 -57.61 34.14 1.83
C PRO A 827 -57.53 35.31 2.85
N PRO A 828 -57.07 36.50 2.42
CA PRO A 828 -56.96 37.65 3.32
C PRO A 828 -58.33 38.04 3.89
N PRO A 829 -58.40 38.62 5.11
CA PRO A 829 -59.66 39.04 5.70
C PRO A 829 -60.34 40.11 4.82
N PRO A 830 -61.68 40.14 4.74
CA PRO A 830 -62.40 41.14 3.96
C PRO A 830 -62.07 42.53 4.50
N THR A 831 -61.56 43.39 3.62
CA THR A 831 -61.37 44.81 3.88
C THR A 831 -62.72 45.47 4.15
N ILE A 832 -62.94 45.93 5.38
CA ILE A 832 -64.04 46.84 5.71
C ILE A 832 -63.82 48.12 4.91
N GLY A 833 -64.78 48.44 4.03
CA GLY A 833 -64.72 49.58 3.12
C GLY A 833 -64.46 50.90 3.84
N LYS A 834 -63.41 51.59 3.44
CA LYS A 834 -63.34 53.05 3.52
C LYS A 834 -64.00 53.59 2.25
N CYS A 835 -65.02 54.41 2.42
CA CYS A 835 -65.61 55.20 1.36
C CYS A 835 -64.54 56.00 0.61
N ASP A 836 -64.53 55.85 -0.71
CA ASP A 836 -63.85 56.76 -1.62
C ASP A 836 -64.54 58.13 -1.53
N ALA A 837 -63.75 59.15 -1.24
CA ALA A 837 -64.08 60.52 -1.54
C ALA A 837 -63.19 60.98 -2.69
N VAL A 838 -63.78 61.82 -3.56
CA VAL A 838 -63.14 62.64 -4.60
C VAL A 838 -63.06 61.89 -5.96
N ASP A 839 -63.78 62.27 -7.03
CA ASP A 839 -64.44 63.55 -7.29
C ASP A 839 -65.28 63.56 -8.59
N VAL A 840 -66.00 64.67 -8.75
CA VAL A 840 -66.42 65.35 -10.00
C VAL A 840 -67.89 65.23 -10.44
N ALA A 841 -68.58 66.36 -10.20
CA ALA A 841 -69.61 66.99 -11.03
C ALA A 841 -70.96 66.27 -11.23
N ASN A 842 -71.95 66.67 -10.43
CA ASN A 842 -73.10 67.40 -10.97
C ASN A 842 -73.91 68.07 -9.84
N CYS A 843 -74.44 69.25 -10.16
CA CYS A 843 -75.30 70.14 -9.37
C CYS A 843 -74.60 71.22 -8.51
N THR A 844 -74.41 72.37 -9.18
CA THR A 844 -74.58 73.78 -8.75
C THR A 844 -73.90 74.30 -7.50
#